data_AF-A0A2H9ULJ2-F1
#
_entry.id   AF-A0A2H9ULJ2-F1
#
_cell.length_a   1.000
_cell.length_b   1.000
_cell.length_c   1.000
_cell.angle_alpha   90.00
_cell.angle_beta   90.00
_cell.angle_gamma   90.00
#
_symmetry.space_group_name_H-M   'P 1'
#
loop_
_entity.id
_entity.type
_entity.pdbx_description
1 polymer ?
#
loop_
_entity_poly.entity_id
_entity_poly.type
_entity_poly.pdbx_seq_one_letter_code
_entity_poly.pdbx_strand_id
1 'polypeptide(L)'
;MEQGGWVAPLKLLAQQCLRISPELNQLYLDQMAMIGHLTAQNLLKIQQGQYRIELLDGLFYIQFYTAYALDSGTVPVLVESHFYFQQYKAEALEEFFLQDIYFLTGDLKPQHSLYLRDKAKQLRKLILNQVYEAVNGPARVLAFLQQMSVVQAEIIDHHLIEAGLYTTPVMQNVVLDEQDIPPKILESLQQAFSLAFLQQDEFLSIQSLMDTLDEFCFSAAQFLHPATFRIMSLSFEERFNLHELNDHSDDIRLLYRHAEEQSHLLGFVRLMNREVWHRDDLLAKRNFLENHPYLWQKKVARLPLFDCHRAVNWIFRQPAEVLDWISSNIQHSSVRVAVTALSFVDSHHIHPQIILATLQYFQYVSARLFIHSMHEYAIQHDWFQHQHNQAVVLKGTRQSMDDQRIAITPSILYLDEWIELLRNVVKMDDQITKKVYLQLSRVMQAYMQHLYKITTHLPEEVLTYIQPQSQQNRDFYHVLQRYRIPFVEFRQLFYLHSGHVRESVFDSYVRDYLVEYFSSHNEIPKNLSWSGLFAQAVIWHDQIQKQEMMAKLKKEFALVTWSPLTQASFLLYFNWRFEELKNLDRILEESKVFRNCLAASYAQQIIEGQYVAFRMSHPDVRLPLILGCRIVNGQVIFDQLEYPNNQKAEAEYSNIAMHFINWLNLQA
;
A
#
# COMPACT_ATOMS: atom_id res chain seq x y z
N MET A 1 19.03 -38.26 -3.89
CA MET A 1 19.77 -37.65 -5.00
C MET A 1 19.94 -38.66 -6.16
N GLU A 2 18.90 -39.45 -6.50
CA GLU A 2 19.04 -40.60 -7.44
C GLU A 2 17.96 -40.67 -8.54
N GLN A 3 17.07 -39.67 -8.68
CA GLN A 3 16.00 -39.70 -9.69
C GLN A 3 16.36 -39.07 -11.05
N GLY A 4 17.53 -38.41 -11.17
CA GLY A 4 17.93 -37.70 -12.39
C GLY A 4 18.67 -38.52 -13.45
N GLY A 5 19.24 -39.68 -13.09
CA GLY A 5 20.10 -40.47 -13.99
C GLY A 5 19.37 -41.26 -15.07
N TRP A 6 18.08 -41.53 -14.89
CA TRP A 6 17.28 -42.45 -15.71
C TRP A 6 16.47 -41.76 -16.82
N VAL A 7 16.37 -40.44 -16.77
CA VAL A 7 15.51 -39.66 -17.68
C VAL A 7 16.05 -39.67 -19.11
N ALA A 8 17.37 -39.49 -19.29
CA ALA A 8 17.97 -39.45 -20.61
C ALA A 8 17.94 -40.81 -21.36
N PRO A 9 18.27 -41.95 -20.72
CA PRO A 9 18.19 -43.26 -21.38
C PRO A 9 16.77 -43.66 -21.79
N LEU A 10 15.78 -43.44 -20.90
CA LEU A 10 14.36 -43.71 -21.22
C LEU A 10 13.84 -42.82 -22.35
N LYS A 11 14.35 -41.59 -22.47
CA LYS A 11 13.93 -40.66 -23.53
C LYS A 11 14.46 -41.12 -24.89
N LEU A 12 15.71 -41.57 -24.92
CA LEU A 12 16.33 -42.14 -26.11
C LEU A 12 15.59 -43.41 -26.56
N LEU A 13 15.28 -44.31 -25.61
CA LEU A 13 14.47 -45.50 -25.85
C LEU A 13 13.11 -45.13 -26.45
N ALA A 14 12.37 -44.22 -25.83
CA ALA A 14 11.06 -43.82 -26.31
C ALA A 14 11.14 -43.26 -27.74
N GLN A 15 12.12 -42.41 -28.04
CA GLN A 15 12.35 -41.88 -29.39
C GLN A 15 12.67 -42.97 -30.43
N GLN A 16 13.40 -44.01 -30.05
CA GLN A 16 13.67 -45.15 -30.93
C GLN A 16 12.41 -46.00 -31.13
N CYS A 17 11.67 -46.29 -30.06
CA CYS A 17 10.41 -47.02 -30.08
C CYS A 17 9.36 -46.34 -30.99
N LEU A 18 9.28 -45.00 -30.96
CA LEU A 18 8.43 -44.22 -31.86
C LEU A 18 8.78 -44.40 -33.35
N ARG A 19 10.03 -44.73 -33.69
CA ARG A 19 10.44 -44.96 -35.08
C ARG A 19 10.11 -46.36 -35.58
N ILE A 20 10.03 -47.34 -34.67
CA ILE A 20 9.87 -48.76 -35.00
C ILE A 20 8.46 -49.29 -34.75
N SER A 21 7.60 -48.56 -34.03
CA SER A 21 6.19 -48.91 -33.80
C SER A 21 5.26 -47.82 -34.37
N PRO A 22 4.44 -48.16 -35.37
CA PRO A 22 3.38 -47.26 -35.86
C PRO A 22 2.37 -46.88 -34.76
N GLU A 23 2.05 -47.79 -33.85
CA GLU A 23 1.06 -47.61 -32.79
C GLU A 23 1.51 -46.55 -31.78
N LEU A 24 2.78 -46.62 -31.35
CA LEU A 24 3.38 -45.64 -30.46
C LEU A 24 3.58 -44.29 -31.16
N ASN A 25 3.96 -44.29 -32.44
CA ASN A 25 4.05 -43.06 -33.23
C ASN A 25 2.68 -42.38 -33.33
N GLN A 26 1.61 -43.15 -33.56
CA GLN A 26 0.26 -42.61 -33.59
C GLN A 26 -0.14 -42.04 -32.21
N LEU A 27 0.21 -42.71 -31.10
CA LEU A 27 0.00 -42.18 -29.75
C LEU A 27 0.70 -40.82 -29.55
N TYR A 28 1.94 -40.67 -30.03
CA TYR A 28 2.65 -39.40 -29.98
C TYR A 28 1.97 -38.31 -30.84
N LEU A 29 1.56 -38.64 -32.06
CA LEU A 29 0.86 -37.72 -32.96
C LEU A 29 -0.49 -37.27 -32.39
N ASP A 30 -1.24 -38.17 -31.75
CA ASP A 30 -2.53 -37.86 -31.13
C ASP A 30 -2.35 -36.90 -29.94
N GLN A 31 -1.32 -37.09 -29.11
CA GLN A 31 -0.98 -36.14 -28.04
C GLN A 31 -0.60 -34.77 -28.63
N MET A 32 0.22 -34.74 -29.68
CA MET A 32 0.64 -33.50 -30.34
C MET A 32 -0.54 -32.76 -30.99
N ALA A 33 -1.51 -33.48 -31.54
CA ALA A 33 -2.72 -32.87 -32.11
C ALA A 33 -3.56 -32.17 -31.05
N MET A 34 -3.65 -32.72 -29.83
CA MET A 34 -4.36 -32.10 -28.71
C MET A 34 -3.68 -30.83 -28.19
N ILE A 35 -2.35 -30.75 -28.22
CA ILE A 35 -1.63 -29.57 -27.70
C ILE A 35 -1.20 -28.58 -28.77
N GLY A 36 -1.21 -28.96 -30.05
CA GLY A 36 -0.59 -28.18 -31.13
C GLY A 36 -1.26 -26.84 -31.40
N HIS A 37 -2.50 -26.65 -30.95
CA HIS A 37 -3.23 -25.40 -31.03
C HIS A 37 -3.20 -24.59 -29.72
N LEU A 38 -2.66 -25.15 -28.63
CA LEU A 38 -2.59 -24.48 -27.33
C LEU A 38 -1.44 -23.47 -27.31
N THR A 39 -1.79 -22.24 -26.99
CA THR A 39 -0.89 -21.09 -26.78
C THR A 39 -1.21 -20.47 -25.44
N ALA A 40 -0.30 -19.64 -24.90
CA ALA A 40 -0.58 -18.92 -23.66
C ALA A 40 -1.79 -17.96 -23.76
N GLN A 41 -2.21 -17.59 -24.97
CA GLN A 41 -3.30 -16.64 -25.22
C GLN A 41 -4.69 -17.29 -25.29
N ASN A 42 -4.80 -18.54 -25.75
CA ASN A 42 -6.07 -19.29 -25.78
C ASN A 42 -6.19 -20.33 -24.64
N LEU A 43 -5.17 -20.41 -23.77
CA LEU A 43 -5.19 -21.26 -22.59
C LEU A 43 -6.30 -20.88 -21.59
N LEU A 44 -6.47 -19.57 -21.37
CA LEU A 44 -7.43 -18.99 -20.44
C LEU A 44 -8.22 -17.94 -21.19
N LYS A 45 -9.53 -18.10 -21.31
CA LYS A 45 -10.39 -17.14 -22.00
C LYS A 45 -11.60 -16.79 -21.15
N ILE A 46 -11.72 -15.53 -20.79
CA ILE A 46 -12.82 -15.02 -19.98
C ILE A 46 -13.97 -14.59 -20.90
N GLN A 47 -15.13 -15.20 -20.70
CA GLN A 47 -16.38 -14.84 -21.37
C GLN A 47 -17.24 -14.02 -20.41
N GLN A 48 -16.94 -12.71 -20.33
CA GLN A 48 -17.56 -11.78 -19.38
C GLN A 48 -19.10 -11.80 -19.45
N GLY A 49 -19.67 -11.81 -20.66
CA GLY A 49 -21.13 -11.81 -20.86
C GLY A 49 -21.84 -13.11 -20.42
N GLN A 50 -21.10 -14.18 -20.19
CA GLN A 50 -21.64 -15.47 -19.73
C GLN A 50 -21.21 -15.82 -18.30
N TYR A 51 -20.44 -14.94 -17.62
CA TYR A 51 -19.83 -15.23 -16.33
C TYR A 51 -19.15 -16.60 -16.32
N ARG A 52 -18.23 -16.79 -17.28
CA ARG A 52 -17.61 -18.08 -17.58
C ARG A 52 -16.13 -17.92 -17.93
N ILE A 53 -15.31 -18.90 -17.55
CA ILE A 53 -13.91 -19.01 -17.95
C ILE A 53 -13.75 -20.29 -18.76
N GLU A 54 -13.28 -20.18 -20.00
CA GLU A 54 -12.87 -21.32 -20.83
C GLU A 54 -11.40 -21.64 -20.59
N LEU A 55 -11.11 -22.93 -20.43
CA LEU A 55 -9.79 -23.42 -20.08
C LEU A 55 -9.32 -24.42 -21.15
N LEU A 56 -8.03 -24.32 -21.49
CA LEU A 56 -7.33 -25.21 -22.43
C LEU A 56 -8.05 -25.31 -23.79
N ASP A 57 -8.33 -24.17 -24.41
CA ASP A 57 -9.05 -24.07 -25.70
C ASP A 57 -10.40 -24.80 -25.74
N GLY A 58 -11.11 -24.81 -24.61
CA GLY A 58 -12.46 -25.36 -24.53
C GLY A 58 -12.51 -26.86 -24.20
N LEU A 59 -11.48 -27.42 -23.56
CA LEU A 59 -11.58 -28.75 -22.95
C LEU A 59 -12.60 -28.76 -21.81
N PHE A 60 -12.57 -27.72 -20.97
CA PHE A 60 -13.54 -27.52 -19.89
C PHE A 60 -13.72 -26.03 -19.60
N TYR A 61 -14.75 -25.72 -18.83
CA TYR A 61 -15.03 -24.36 -18.40
C TYR A 61 -15.48 -24.31 -16.96
N ILE A 62 -15.27 -23.15 -16.34
CA ILE A 62 -15.78 -22.83 -15.02
C ILE A 62 -16.93 -21.86 -15.19
N GLN A 63 -18.10 -22.24 -14.71
CA GLN A 63 -19.31 -21.42 -14.73
C GLN A 63 -19.51 -20.76 -13.38
N PHE A 64 -19.87 -19.47 -13.41
CA PHE A 64 -20.17 -18.67 -12.23
C PHE A 64 -21.65 -18.34 -12.21
N TYR A 65 -22.26 -18.53 -11.05
CA TYR A 65 -23.68 -18.28 -10.79
C TYR A 65 -23.87 -17.18 -9.74
N THR A 66 -25.09 -16.65 -9.66
CA THR A 66 -25.48 -15.62 -8.70
C THR A 66 -26.20 -16.23 -7.50
N ALA A 67 -26.29 -15.51 -6.39
CA ALA A 67 -27.02 -15.99 -5.20
C ALA A 67 -28.48 -16.35 -5.51
N TYR A 68 -29.13 -15.64 -6.45
CA TYR A 68 -30.50 -15.95 -6.88
C TYR A 68 -30.64 -17.34 -7.50
N ALA A 69 -29.64 -17.80 -8.24
CA ALA A 69 -29.64 -19.14 -8.82
C ALA A 69 -29.54 -20.23 -7.72
N LEU A 70 -28.81 -19.95 -6.64
CA LEU A 70 -28.75 -20.82 -5.48
C LEU A 70 -30.05 -20.84 -4.68
N ASP A 71 -30.63 -19.67 -4.40
CA ASP A 71 -31.86 -19.57 -3.60
C ASP A 71 -33.07 -20.21 -4.30
N SER A 72 -33.09 -20.16 -5.64
CA SER A 72 -34.09 -20.86 -6.45
C SER A 72 -33.87 -22.38 -6.53
N GLY A 73 -32.75 -22.89 -6.02
CA GLY A 73 -32.36 -24.30 -6.09
C GLY A 73 -32.00 -24.78 -7.50
N THR A 74 -31.79 -23.85 -8.44
CA THR A 74 -31.42 -24.19 -9.83
C THR A 74 -30.00 -24.74 -9.93
N VAL A 75 -29.11 -24.31 -9.03
CA VAL A 75 -27.71 -24.75 -8.96
C VAL A 75 -27.31 -24.98 -7.50
N PRO A 76 -26.43 -25.96 -7.22
CA PRO A 76 -26.04 -26.30 -5.85
C PRO A 76 -24.93 -25.38 -5.29
N VAL A 77 -24.12 -24.77 -6.15
CA VAL A 77 -22.92 -24.00 -5.79
C VAL A 77 -22.79 -22.72 -6.65
N LEU A 78 -21.96 -21.78 -6.22
CA LEU A 78 -21.69 -20.53 -6.96
C LEU A 78 -20.74 -20.75 -8.14
N VAL A 79 -19.80 -21.70 -8.00
CA VAL A 79 -18.78 -22.00 -9.00
C VAL A 79 -18.80 -23.49 -9.27
N GLU A 80 -18.97 -23.85 -10.54
CA GLU A 80 -19.04 -25.23 -11.00
C GLU A 80 -18.14 -25.46 -12.23
N SER A 81 -17.38 -26.54 -12.21
CA SER A 81 -16.56 -26.98 -13.33
C SER A 81 -17.35 -27.89 -14.25
N HIS A 82 -17.28 -27.63 -15.55
CA HIS A 82 -17.97 -28.42 -16.57
C HIS A 82 -16.99 -28.90 -17.64
N PHE A 83 -16.93 -30.20 -17.84
CA PHE A 83 -16.11 -30.84 -18.87
C PHE A 83 -16.96 -31.13 -20.11
N TYR A 84 -16.48 -30.73 -21.28
CA TYR A 84 -17.20 -30.96 -22.54
C TYR A 84 -17.34 -32.43 -22.90
N PHE A 85 -16.41 -33.25 -22.43
CA PHE A 85 -16.38 -34.67 -22.68
C PHE A 85 -16.36 -35.41 -21.34
N GLN A 86 -17.39 -36.20 -21.04
CA GLN A 86 -17.55 -36.87 -19.74
C GLN A 86 -16.41 -37.82 -19.35
N GLN A 87 -15.62 -38.26 -20.34
CA GLN A 87 -14.46 -39.14 -20.14
C GLN A 87 -13.21 -38.36 -19.69
N TYR A 88 -13.23 -37.03 -19.73
CA TYR A 88 -12.08 -36.14 -19.50
C TYR A 88 -12.17 -35.46 -18.14
N LYS A 89 -12.55 -36.18 -17.08
CA LYS A 89 -12.50 -35.63 -15.73
C LYS A 89 -11.05 -35.37 -15.36
N ALA A 90 -10.72 -34.11 -15.10
CA ALA A 90 -9.37 -33.66 -14.79
C ALA A 90 -9.32 -33.11 -13.36
N GLU A 91 -9.45 -33.98 -12.36
CA GLU A 91 -9.55 -33.58 -10.95
C GLU A 91 -8.38 -32.68 -10.53
N ALA A 92 -7.16 -32.99 -10.96
CA ALA A 92 -5.98 -32.19 -10.64
C ALA A 92 -5.95 -30.81 -11.32
N LEU A 93 -6.53 -30.68 -12.53
CA LEU A 93 -6.66 -29.37 -13.19
C LEU A 93 -7.78 -28.55 -12.55
N GLU A 94 -8.89 -29.19 -12.18
CA GLU A 94 -9.97 -28.56 -11.44
C GLU A 94 -9.46 -28.03 -10.08
N GLU A 95 -8.76 -28.86 -9.30
CA GLU A 95 -8.14 -28.46 -8.04
C GLU A 95 -7.16 -27.29 -8.25
N PHE A 96 -6.36 -27.33 -9.32
CA PHE A 96 -5.44 -26.26 -9.65
C PHE A 96 -6.14 -24.91 -9.81
N PHE A 97 -7.23 -24.84 -10.58
CA PHE A 97 -7.95 -23.58 -10.81
C PHE A 97 -8.85 -23.18 -9.64
N LEU A 98 -9.42 -24.13 -8.90
CA LEU A 98 -10.34 -23.83 -7.81
C LEU A 98 -9.63 -23.47 -6.51
N GLN A 99 -8.50 -24.11 -6.19
CA GLN A 99 -7.84 -24.00 -4.88
C GLN A 99 -6.46 -23.32 -4.94
N ASP A 100 -5.69 -23.61 -5.98
CA ASP A 100 -4.27 -23.26 -6.07
C ASP A 100 -3.99 -21.87 -6.66
N ILE A 101 -4.95 -21.34 -7.41
CA ILE A 101 -4.93 -19.99 -7.97
C ILE A 101 -5.69 -19.04 -7.05
N TYR A 102 -5.02 -17.98 -6.66
CA TYR A 102 -5.60 -16.89 -5.87
C TYR A 102 -5.88 -15.68 -6.76
N PHE A 103 -7.04 -15.07 -6.55
CA PHE A 103 -7.45 -13.81 -7.14
C PHE A 103 -7.24 -12.68 -6.15
N LEU A 104 -6.58 -11.61 -6.59
CA LEU A 104 -6.19 -10.50 -5.73
C LEU A 104 -7.33 -9.48 -5.61
N THR A 105 -7.57 -9.02 -4.38
CA THR A 105 -8.64 -8.06 -4.04
C THR A 105 -8.10 -6.78 -3.42
N GLY A 106 -6.97 -6.83 -2.68
CA GLY A 106 -6.38 -5.67 -2.01
C GLY A 106 -4.92 -5.38 -2.38
N ASP A 107 -4.01 -6.34 -2.20
CA ASP A 107 -2.60 -6.13 -2.58
C ASP A 107 -2.43 -6.24 -4.09
N LEU A 108 -2.61 -5.11 -4.77
CA LEU A 108 -2.55 -5.04 -6.22
C LEU A 108 -1.11 -4.93 -6.77
N LYS A 109 -0.10 -5.33 -5.98
CA LYS A 109 1.29 -5.37 -6.41
C LYS A 109 1.53 -6.54 -7.38
N PRO A 110 2.52 -6.41 -8.29
CA PRO A 110 2.94 -7.54 -9.12
C PRO A 110 3.26 -8.77 -8.28
N GLN A 111 2.82 -9.94 -8.73
CA GLN A 111 3.11 -11.18 -8.03
C GLN A 111 4.60 -11.53 -8.11
N HIS A 112 5.08 -12.23 -7.07
CA HIS A 112 6.48 -12.62 -7.02
C HIS A 112 6.83 -13.60 -8.15
N SER A 113 7.91 -13.32 -8.88
CA SER A 113 8.28 -14.07 -10.09
C SER A 113 8.55 -15.55 -9.85
N LEU A 114 9.05 -15.94 -8.66
CA LEU A 114 9.24 -17.36 -8.31
C LEU A 114 7.89 -18.09 -8.17
N TYR A 115 6.90 -17.46 -7.53
CA TYR A 115 5.58 -18.06 -7.35
C TYR A 115 4.92 -18.30 -8.72
N LEU A 116 4.90 -17.28 -9.59
CA LEU A 116 4.36 -17.40 -10.95
C LEU A 116 5.09 -18.47 -11.76
N ARG A 117 6.42 -18.55 -11.64
CA ARG A 117 7.22 -19.56 -12.34
C ARG A 117 6.86 -20.98 -11.88
N ASP A 118 6.67 -21.18 -10.59
CA ASP A 118 6.32 -22.50 -10.04
C ASP A 118 4.90 -22.90 -10.46
N LYS A 119 3.94 -21.97 -10.40
CA LYS A 119 2.57 -22.20 -10.88
C LYS A 119 2.50 -22.44 -12.40
N ALA A 120 3.28 -21.71 -13.20
CA ALA A 120 3.38 -21.94 -14.64
C ALA A 120 3.95 -23.34 -14.96
N LYS A 121 4.99 -23.78 -14.23
CA LYS A 121 5.54 -25.14 -14.37
C LYS A 121 4.55 -26.22 -13.95
N GLN A 122 3.84 -26.00 -12.84
CA GLN A 122 2.81 -26.90 -12.33
C GLN A 122 1.69 -27.05 -13.37
N LEU A 123 1.13 -25.94 -13.86
CA LEU A 123 0.07 -25.94 -14.87
C LEU A 123 0.51 -26.65 -16.15
N ARG A 124 1.70 -26.35 -16.66
CA ARG A 124 2.25 -27.03 -17.84
C ARG A 124 2.32 -28.55 -17.64
N LYS A 125 2.77 -29.00 -16.47
CA LYS A 125 2.83 -30.44 -16.14
C LYS A 125 1.42 -31.05 -16.08
N LEU A 126 0.48 -30.39 -15.44
CA LEU A 126 -0.90 -30.87 -15.33
C LEU A 126 -1.58 -31.01 -16.70
N ILE A 127 -1.36 -30.05 -17.60
CA ILE A 127 -1.88 -30.11 -18.98
C ILE A 127 -1.31 -31.32 -19.73
N LEU A 128 0.02 -31.53 -19.66
CA LEU A 128 0.67 -32.64 -20.35
C LEU A 128 0.21 -34.00 -19.79
N ASN A 129 0.02 -34.11 -18.48
CA ASN A 129 -0.55 -35.30 -17.86
C ASN A 129 -1.99 -35.55 -18.35
N GLN A 130 -2.83 -34.51 -18.36
CA GLN A 130 -4.22 -34.64 -18.81
C GLN A 130 -4.32 -35.06 -20.28
N VAL A 131 -3.45 -34.53 -21.15
CA VAL A 131 -3.37 -34.91 -22.56
C VAL A 131 -3.00 -36.38 -22.71
N TYR A 132 -2.07 -36.86 -21.89
CA TYR A 132 -1.65 -38.27 -21.92
C TYR A 132 -2.78 -39.22 -21.49
N GLU A 133 -3.54 -38.85 -20.47
CA GLU A 133 -4.73 -39.60 -20.04
C GLU A 133 -5.85 -39.56 -21.08
N ALA A 134 -6.11 -38.38 -21.66
CA ALA A 134 -7.13 -38.15 -22.68
C ALA A 134 -7.00 -39.05 -23.93
N VAL A 135 -5.77 -39.42 -24.32
CA VAL A 135 -5.52 -40.33 -25.44
C VAL A 135 -5.44 -41.80 -25.03
N ASN A 136 -5.81 -42.13 -23.78
CA ASN A 136 -5.66 -43.44 -23.16
C ASN A 136 -4.21 -43.96 -23.21
N GLY A 137 -3.24 -43.08 -22.99
CA GLY A 137 -1.81 -43.36 -23.13
C GLY A 137 -1.34 -44.65 -22.44
N PRO A 138 -1.57 -44.82 -21.12
CA PRO A 138 -1.13 -46.01 -20.39
C PRO A 138 -1.67 -47.32 -20.97
N ALA A 139 -2.94 -47.34 -21.39
CA ALA A 139 -3.57 -48.52 -21.97
C ALA A 139 -3.02 -48.84 -23.37
N ARG A 140 -2.75 -47.82 -24.19
CA ARG A 140 -2.16 -47.99 -25.53
C ARG A 140 -0.71 -48.47 -25.46
N VAL A 141 0.07 -47.97 -24.51
CA VAL A 141 1.43 -48.48 -24.25
C VAL A 141 1.36 -49.92 -23.77
N LEU A 142 0.46 -50.26 -22.85
CA LEU A 142 0.29 -51.65 -22.40
C LEU A 142 -0.08 -52.59 -23.56
N ALA A 143 -1.02 -52.17 -24.42
CA ALA A 143 -1.42 -52.96 -25.59
C ALA A 143 -0.25 -53.18 -26.56
N PHE A 144 0.58 -52.16 -26.79
CA PHE A 144 1.82 -52.31 -27.55
C PHE A 144 2.77 -53.31 -26.87
N LEU A 145 2.97 -53.19 -25.56
CA LEU A 145 3.89 -54.08 -24.84
C LEU A 145 3.42 -55.55 -24.87
N GLN A 146 2.11 -55.80 -24.86
CA GLN A 146 1.54 -57.15 -24.97
C GLN A 146 1.60 -57.73 -26.39
N GLN A 147 1.74 -56.90 -27.42
CA GLN A 147 1.71 -57.30 -28.83
C GLN A 147 3.06 -57.13 -29.54
N MET A 148 4.14 -56.88 -28.78
CA MET A 148 5.45 -56.62 -29.33
C MET A 148 6.07 -57.89 -29.98
N SER A 149 6.81 -57.69 -31.06
CA SER A 149 7.62 -58.74 -31.69
C SER A 149 8.90 -59.03 -30.90
N VAL A 150 9.49 -60.22 -31.09
CA VAL A 150 10.77 -60.61 -30.47
C VAL A 150 11.87 -59.57 -30.76
N VAL A 151 11.92 -59.04 -31.99
CA VAL A 151 12.90 -58.01 -32.37
C VAL A 151 12.68 -56.70 -31.60
N GLN A 152 11.43 -56.28 -31.39
CA GLN A 152 11.11 -55.10 -30.59
C GLN A 152 11.46 -55.33 -29.11
N ALA A 153 11.21 -56.54 -28.58
CA ALA A 153 11.56 -56.92 -27.23
C ALA A 153 13.10 -56.91 -26.99
N GLU A 154 13.88 -57.44 -27.93
CA GLU A 154 15.35 -57.40 -27.91
C GLU A 154 15.89 -55.97 -27.88
N ILE A 155 15.33 -55.08 -28.71
CA ILE A 155 15.74 -53.67 -28.76
C ILE A 155 15.46 -52.98 -27.44
N ILE A 156 14.26 -53.19 -26.87
CA ILE A 156 13.88 -52.59 -25.58
C ILE A 156 14.77 -53.12 -24.46
N ASP A 157 14.98 -54.44 -24.38
CA ASP A 157 15.86 -55.06 -23.38
C ASP A 157 17.31 -54.55 -23.49
N HIS A 158 17.85 -54.46 -24.71
CA HIS A 158 19.21 -53.97 -24.93
C HIS A 158 19.41 -52.57 -24.34
N HIS A 159 18.49 -51.65 -24.63
CA HIS A 159 18.58 -50.28 -24.14
C HIS A 159 18.29 -50.14 -22.64
N LEU A 160 17.36 -50.92 -22.09
CA LEU A 160 17.07 -50.88 -20.65
C LEU A 160 18.18 -51.54 -19.82
N ILE A 161 18.82 -52.59 -20.32
CA ILE A 161 19.99 -53.22 -19.69
C ILE A 161 21.21 -52.29 -19.77
N GLU A 162 21.46 -51.66 -20.91
CA GLU A 162 22.54 -50.67 -21.09
C GLU A 162 22.36 -49.46 -20.16
N ALA A 163 21.11 -49.03 -19.95
CA ALA A 163 20.74 -48.00 -18.99
C ALA A 163 20.84 -48.45 -17.52
N GLY A 164 21.03 -49.75 -17.24
CA GLY A 164 21.10 -50.32 -15.90
C GLY A 164 19.76 -50.50 -15.20
N LEU A 165 18.63 -50.42 -15.91
CA LEU A 165 17.27 -50.51 -15.32
C LEU A 165 16.97 -51.91 -14.79
N TYR A 166 17.55 -52.92 -15.42
CA TYR A 166 17.58 -54.31 -14.96
C TYR A 166 18.75 -55.06 -15.61
N THR A 167 19.06 -56.25 -15.09
CA THR A 167 20.23 -57.04 -15.51
C THR A 167 19.88 -58.25 -16.38
N THR A 168 18.60 -58.62 -16.46
CA THR A 168 18.11 -59.79 -17.21
C THR A 168 17.06 -59.36 -18.21
N PRO A 169 17.01 -59.91 -19.43
CA PRO A 169 16.02 -59.53 -20.43
C PRO A 169 14.61 -59.78 -19.92
N VAL A 170 13.84 -58.71 -19.72
CA VAL A 170 12.47 -58.76 -19.17
C VAL A 170 11.47 -58.83 -20.32
N MET A 171 11.67 -58.05 -21.38
CA MET A 171 10.72 -57.96 -22.49
C MET A 171 10.73 -59.23 -23.34
N GLN A 172 11.90 -59.83 -23.56
CA GLN A 172 11.98 -61.12 -24.27
C GLN A 172 11.27 -62.22 -23.50
N ASN A 173 11.39 -62.27 -22.16
CA ASN A 173 10.67 -63.27 -21.35
C ASN A 173 9.15 -63.08 -21.39
N VAL A 174 8.68 -61.84 -21.57
CA VAL A 174 7.24 -61.55 -21.75
C VAL A 174 6.74 -62.13 -23.08
N VAL A 175 7.52 -62.01 -24.15
CA VAL A 175 7.15 -62.50 -25.49
C VAL A 175 7.35 -64.01 -25.66
N LEU A 176 8.42 -64.56 -25.08
CA LEU A 176 8.83 -65.96 -25.27
C LEU A 176 8.26 -66.90 -24.21
N ASP A 177 8.16 -66.45 -22.96
CA ASP A 177 7.79 -67.28 -21.80
C ASP A 177 6.44 -66.86 -21.17
N GLU A 178 5.71 -65.93 -21.79
CA GLU A 178 4.42 -65.38 -21.31
C GLU A 178 4.48 -64.85 -19.86
N GLN A 179 5.63 -64.30 -19.45
CA GLN A 179 5.78 -63.71 -18.12
C GLN A 179 5.13 -62.33 -18.03
N ASP A 180 4.65 -61.97 -16.84
CA ASP A 180 4.12 -60.63 -16.56
C ASP A 180 5.24 -59.59 -16.48
N ILE A 181 4.98 -58.39 -17.01
CA ILE A 181 5.89 -57.24 -16.91
C ILE A 181 5.93 -56.76 -15.46
N PRO A 182 7.11 -56.64 -14.82
CA PRO A 182 7.22 -56.09 -13.47
C PRO A 182 6.58 -54.69 -13.37
N PRO A 183 5.76 -54.41 -12.33
CA PRO A 183 4.96 -53.18 -12.26
C PRO A 183 5.76 -51.88 -12.40
N LYS A 184 6.94 -51.79 -11.77
CA LYS A 184 7.81 -50.61 -11.83
C LYS A 184 8.35 -50.33 -13.24
N ILE A 185 8.62 -51.39 -14.01
CA ILE A 185 9.12 -51.27 -15.38
C ILE A 185 7.96 -50.84 -16.29
N LEU A 186 6.78 -51.43 -16.11
CA LEU A 186 5.58 -51.05 -16.83
C LEU A 186 5.26 -49.56 -16.63
N GLU A 187 5.25 -49.09 -15.38
CA GLU A 187 4.99 -47.68 -15.06
C GLU A 187 6.01 -46.74 -15.70
N SER A 188 7.30 -47.09 -15.64
CA SER A 188 8.38 -46.29 -16.24
C SER A 188 8.23 -46.20 -17.77
N LEU A 189 7.91 -47.32 -18.43
CA LEU A 189 7.67 -47.35 -19.87
C LEU A 189 6.42 -46.58 -20.26
N GLN A 190 5.33 -46.72 -19.51
CA GLN A 190 4.12 -45.94 -19.73
C GLN A 190 4.40 -44.44 -19.61
N GLN A 191 5.20 -43.99 -18.64
CA GLN A 191 5.53 -42.56 -18.52
C GLN A 191 6.47 -42.07 -19.63
N ALA A 192 7.37 -42.91 -20.13
CA ALA A 192 8.37 -42.53 -21.13
C ALA A 192 7.77 -42.08 -22.47
N PHE A 193 6.56 -42.54 -22.81
CA PHE A 193 5.83 -42.16 -24.04
C PHE A 193 4.90 -40.94 -23.88
N SER A 194 4.89 -40.30 -22.70
CA SER A 194 4.16 -39.06 -22.51
C SER A 194 4.92 -37.86 -23.08
N LEU A 195 4.20 -36.83 -23.56
CA LEU A 195 4.82 -35.58 -23.99
C LEU A 195 5.57 -34.86 -22.86
N ALA A 196 5.13 -35.04 -21.60
CA ALA A 196 5.83 -34.54 -20.42
C ALA A 196 7.28 -35.03 -20.35
N PHE A 197 7.57 -36.19 -20.92
CA PHE A 197 8.90 -36.79 -20.94
C PHE A 197 9.65 -36.51 -22.26
N LEU A 198 8.94 -36.55 -23.39
CA LEU A 198 9.51 -36.38 -24.72
C LEU A 198 9.86 -34.92 -25.05
N GLN A 199 8.99 -33.96 -24.71
CA GLN A 199 9.06 -32.58 -25.20
C GLN A 199 8.71 -31.50 -24.15
N GLN A 200 9.02 -31.74 -22.87
CA GLN A 200 8.65 -30.84 -21.77
C GLN A 200 9.07 -29.38 -21.98
N ASP A 201 10.23 -29.13 -22.60
CA ASP A 201 10.80 -27.78 -22.75
C ASP A 201 10.30 -27.04 -24.00
N GLU A 202 9.70 -27.75 -24.96
CA GLU A 202 9.24 -27.18 -26.24
C GLU A 202 7.76 -26.74 -26.18
N PHE A 203 6.97 -27.32 -25.28
CA PHE A 203 5.57 -26.96 -25.09
C PHE A 203 5.39 -25.79 -24.11
N LEU A 204 4.66 -24.75 -24.54
CA LEU A 204 4.30 -23.54 -23.80
C LEU A 204 5.46 -22.89 -23.01
N SER A 205 5.90 -21.73 -23.49
CA SER A 205 6.96 -20.99 -22.79
C SER A 205 6.53 -20.64 -21.36
N ILE A 206 7.40 -20.94 -20.39
CA ILE A 206 7.12 -20.62 -18.98
C ILE A 206 6.91 -19.12 -18.79
N GLN A 207 7.65 -18.28 -19.50
CA GLN A 207 7.49 -16.83 -19.40
C GLN A 207 6.10 -16.38 -19.88
N SER A 208 5.64 -16.85 -21.03
CA SER A 208 4.31 -16.51 -21.54
C SER A 208 3.20 -16.99 -20.59
N LEU A 209 3.36 -18.17 -19.98
CA LEU A 209 2.42 -18.65 -18.97
C LEU A 209 2.44 -17.83 -17.69
N MET A 210 3.61 -17.36 -17.25
CA MET A 210 3.72 -16.45 -16.11
C MET A 210 2.95 -15.16 -16.37
N ASP A 211 3.08 -14.58 -17.56
CA ASP A 211 2.41 -13.32 -17.93
C ASP A 211 0.88 -13.51 -17.97
N THR A 212 0.39 -14.60 -18.58
CA THR A 212 -1.05 -14.92 -18.61
C THR A 212 -1.60 -15.21 -17.21
N LEU A 213 -0.88 -15.99 -16.38
CA LEU A 213 -1.33 -16.31 -15.01
C LEU A 213 -1.34 -15.07 -14.13
N ASP A 214 -0.34 -14.18 -14.28
CA ASP A 214 -0.33 -12.92 -13.56
C ASP A 214 -1.58 -12.11 -13.91
N GLU A 215 -1.89 -11.91 -15.19
CA GLU A 215 -3.13 -11.22 -15.60
C GLU A 215 -4.40 -11.89 -15.07
N PHE A 216 -4.44 -13.22 -15.12
CA PHE A 216 -5.58 -14.00 -14.65
C PHE A 216 -5.87 -13.79 -13.15
N CYS A 217 -4.85 -13.70 -12.30
CA CYS A 217 -5.02 -13.43 -10.88
C CYS A 217 -5.64 -12.05 -10.56
N PHE A 218 -5.59 -11.08 -11.48
CA PHE A 218 -6.23 -9.77 -11.34
C PHE A 218 -7.60 -9.70 -12.05
N SER A 219 -8.09 -10.81 -12.60
CA SER A 219 -9.24 -10.81 -13.51
C SER A 219 -10.60 -11.13 -12.85
N ALA A 220 -10.65 -11.31 -11.53
CA ALA A 220 -11.88 -11.71 -10.83
C ALA A 220 -13.10 -10.82 -11.11
N ALA A 221 -12.91 -9.50 -11.19
CA ALA A 221 -13.96 -8.55 -11.52
C ALA A 221 -14.54 -8.74 -12.94
N GLN A 222 -13.84 -9.45 -13.83
CA GLN A 222 -14.26 -9.68 -15.21
C GLN A 222 -15.21 -10.87 -15.37
N PHE A 223 -15.13 -11.88 -14.49
CA PHE A 223 -15.93 -13.10 -14.60
C PHE A 223 -16.90 -13.32 -13.43
N LEU A 224 -16.78 -12.58 -12.33
CA LEU A 224 -17.76 -12.57 -11.24
C LEU A 224 -18.83 -11.51 -11.44
N HIS A 225 -20.04 -11.78 -10.96
CA HIS A 225 -21.06 -10.74 -10.85
C HIS A 225 -20.56 -9.62 -9.91
N PRO A 226 -20.80 -8.32 -10.22
CA PRO A 226 -20.30 -7.21 -9.42
C PRO A 226 -20.66 -7.30 -7.93
N ALA A 227 -21.87 -7.76 -7.60
CA ALA A 227 -22.31 -7.96 -6.22
C ALA A 227 -21.49 -9.06 -5.51
N THR A 228 -21.25 -10.20 -6.17
CA THR A 228 -20.44 -11.30 -5.65
C THR A 228 -18.99 -10.85 -5.45
N PHE A 229 -18.40 -10.22 -6.47
CA PHE A 229 -17.05 -9.69 -6.38
C PHE A 229 -16.93 -8.67 -5.23
N ARG A 230 -17.91 -7.79 -5.08
CA ARG A 230 -17.94 -6.80 -4.01
C ARG A 230 -17.93 -7.45 -2.63
N ILE A 231 -18.79 -8.45 -2.39
CA ILE A 231 -18.84 -9.18 -1.12
C ILE A 231 -17.50 -9.85 -0.85
N MET A 232 -16.96 -10.59 -1.82
CA MET A 232 -15.68 -11.29 -1.68
C MET A 232 -14.52 -10.33 -1.42
N SER A 233 -14.47 -9.18 -2.10
CA SER A 233 -13.43 -8.15 -1.89
C SER A 233 -13.43 -7.54 -0.49
N LEU A 234 -14.59 -7.56 0.20
CA LEU A 234 -14.72 -7.06 1.57
C LEU A 234 -14.46 -8.15 2.62
N SER A 235 -14.80 -9.41 2.32
CA SER A 235 -14.54 -10.54 3.20
C SER A 235 -13.08 -10.97 3.19
N PHE A 236 -12.43 -10.86 2.03
CA PHE A 236 -11.03 -11.22 1.81
C PHE A 236 -10.23 -9.98 1.45
N GLU A 237 -9.51 -9.42 2.42
CA GLU A 237 -8.79 -8.15 2.24
C GLU A 237 -7.65 -8.23 1.23
N GLU A 238 -7.01 -9.40 1.10
CA GLU A 238 -5.81 -9.57 0.27
C GLU A 238 -6.14 -10.33 -1.03
N ARG A 239 -6.72 -11.53 -0.89
CA ARG A 239 -6.95 -12.48 -1.98
C ARG A 239 -7.92 -13.59 -1.57
N PHE A 240 -8.50 -14.27 -2.55
CA PHE A 240 -9.33 -15.47 -2.36
C PHE A 240 -9.14 -16.47 -3.51
N ASN A 241 -9.51 -17.74 -3.33
CA ASN A 241 -9.64 -18.73 -4.41
C ASN A 241 -11.11 -19.13 -4.65
N LEU A 242 -11.39 -19.88 -5.72
CA LEU A 242 -12.78 -20.20 -6.09
C LEU A 242 -13.44 -21.20 -5.15
N HIS A 243 -12.66 -22.01 -4.45
CA HIS A 243 -13.15 -22.90 -3.41
C HIS A 243 -13.67 -22.10 -2.20
N GLU A 244 -12.88 -21.14 -1.71
CA GLU A 244 -13.25 -20.21 -0.65
C GLU A 244 -14.52 -19.41 -1.00
N LEU A 245 -14.71 -19.09 -2.29
CA LEU A 245 -15.93 -18.44 -2.78
C LEU A 245 -17.17 -19.34 -2.58
N ASN A 246 -17.07 -20.64 -2.90
CA ASN A 246 -18.15 -21.59 -2.64
C ASN A 246 -18.41 -21.77 -1.13
N ASP A 247 -17.37 -21.81 -0.31
CA ASP A 247 -17.48 -21.88 1.16
C ASP A 247 -18.19 -20.65 1.75
N HIS A 248 -18.07 -19.49 1.11
CA HIS A 248 -18.73 -18.24 1.51
C HIS A 248 -20.14 -18.06 0.92
N SER A 249 -20.72 -19.09 0.31
CA SER A 249 -22.02 -18.99 -0.37
C SER A 249 -23.16 -18.50 0.54
N ASP A 250 -23.21 -18.93 1.81
CA ASP A 250 -24.22 -18.48 2.77
C ASP A 250 -24.14 -16.97 3.05
N ASP A 251 -22.93 -16.45 3.25
CA ASP A 251 -22.71 -15.03 3.51
C ASP A 251 -22.99 -14.20 2.25
N ILE A 252 -22.63 -14.73 1.08
CA ILE A 252 -22.97 -14.12 -0.21
C ILE A 252 -24.49 -14.02 -0.36
N ARG A 253 -25.25 -15.09 -0.06
CA ARG A 253 -26.73 -15.06 -0.12
C ARG A 253 -27.33 -14.00 0.79
N LEU A 254 -26.86 -13.91 2.04
CA LEU A 254 -27.36 -12.92 3.01
C LEU A 254 -27.10 -11.47 2.57
N LEU A 255 -26.00 -11.22 1.87
CA LEU A 255 -25.55 -9.87 1.52
C LEU A 255 -25.84 -9.46 0.08
N TYR A 256 -26.24 -10.40 -0.77
CA TYR A 256 -26.35 -10.20 -2.22
C TYR A 256 -27.23 -9.00 -2.58
N ARG A 257 -28.43 -8.93 -1.99
CA ARG A 257 -29.38 -7.83 -2.21
C ARG A 257 -28.81 -6.48 -1.79
N HIS A 258 -28.14 -6.42 -0.64
CA HIS A 258 -27.50 -5.20 -0.14
C HIS A 258 -26.34 -4.76 -1.03
N ALA A 259 -25.59 -5.72 -1.59
CA ALA A 259 -24.50 -5.45 -2.51
C ALA A 259 -25.00 -4.90 -3.87
N GLU A 260 -26.21 -5.26 -4.31
CA GLU A 260 -26.85 -4.69 -5.51
C GLU A 260 -27.47 -3.32 -5.25
N GLU A 261 -28.22 -3.17 -4.14
CA GLU A 261 -28.96 -1.93 -3.86
C GLU A 261 -28.07 -0.82 -3.29
N GLN A 262 -27.10 -1.16 -2.43
CA GLN A 262 -26.29 -0.22 -1.64
C GLN A 262 -24.82 -0.65 -1.54
N SER A 263 -24.24 -1.05 -2.68
CA SER A 263 -22.87 -1.58 -2.81
C SER A 263 -21.78 -0.76 -2.10
N HIS A 264 -21.88 0.57 -2.16
CA HIS A 264 -20.90 1.50 -1.58
C HIS A 264 -20.91 1.50 -0.05
N LEU A 265 -22.04 1.15 0.59
CA LEU A 265 -22.17 1.08 2.05
C LEU A 265 -21.84 -0.31 2.61
N LEU A 266 -21.63 -1.31 1.75
CA LEU A 266 -21.46 -2.69 2.15
C LEU A 266 -20.27 -2.90 3.10
N GLY A 267 -19.23 -2.06 3.01
CA GLY A 267 -18.09 -2.08 3.92
C GLY A 267 -18.46 -1.91 5.40
N PHE A 268 -19.60 -1.32 5.74
CA PHE A 268 -20.09 -1.21 7.12
C PHE A 268 -20.71 -2.51 7.66
N VAL A 269 -21.12 -3.44 6.81
CA VAL A 269 -21.76 -4.70 7.22
C VAL A 269 -20.82 -5.56 8.06
N ARG A 270 -19.50 -5.52 7.81
CA ARG A 270 -18.50 -6.23 8.62
C ARG A 270 -18.46 -5.76 10.07
N LEU A 271 -19.02 -4.59 10.37
CA LEU A 271 -19.13 -4.02 11.71
C LEU A 271 -20.46 -4.37 12.38
N MET A 272 -21.38 -5.02 11.66
CA MET A 272 -22.70 -5.44 12.13
C MET A 272 -22.71 -6.93 12.45
N ASN A 273 -23.57 -7.36 13.36
CA ASN A 273 -23.67 -8.77 13.73
C ASN A 273 -24.25 -9.58 12.57
N ARG A 274 -23.71 -10.79 12.31
CA ARG A 274 -24.14 -11.63 11.20
C ARG A 274 -25.63 -11.97 11.27
N GLU A 275 -26.20 -12.10 12.48
CA GLU A 275 -27.61 -12.46 12.64
C GLU A 275 -28.57 -11.42 12.05
N VAL A 276 -28.15 -10.16 11.86
CA VAL A 276 -29.01 -9.09 11.34
C VAL A 276 -28.88 -8.87 9.84
N TRP A 277 -27.93 -9.54 9.16
CA TRP A 277 -27.61 -9.27 7.74
C TRP A 277 -28.80 -9.48 6.79
N HIS A 278 -29.71 -10.38 7.13
CA HIS A 278 -30.93 -10.66 6.36
C HIS A 278 -31.95 -9.51 6.36
N ARG A 279 -31.78 -8.47 7.20
CA ARG A 279 -32.76 -7.39 7.34
C ARG A 279 -32.71 -6.42 6.15
N ASP A 280 -33.87 -6.11 5.58
CA ASP A 280 -34.00 -5.12 4.49
C ASP A 280 -33.55 -3.71 4.88
N ASP A 281 -33.66 -3.35 6.16
CA ASP A 281 -33.31 -2.02 6.66
C ASP A 281 -31.88 -1.93 7.23
N LEU A 282 -31.03 -2.94 7.00
CA LEU A 282 -29.69 -3.07 7.57
C LEU A 282 -28.85 -1.79 7.40
N LEU A 283 -28.83 -1.25 6.18
CA LEU A 283 -28.04 -0.08 5.80
C LEU A 283 -28.88 1.22 5.79
N ALA A 284 -29.98 1.28 6.54
CA ALA A 284 -30.79 2.49 6.67
C ALA A 284 -30.08 3.57 7.51
N LYS A 285 -30.24 4.86 7.14
CA LYS A 285 -29.62 6.01 7.83
C LYS A 285 -29.85 6.03 9.34
N ARG A 286 -31.03 5.61 9.80
CA ARG A 286 -31.39 5.55 11.23
C ARG A 286 -30.40 4.72 12.04
N ASN A 287 -29.90 3.63 11.48
CA ASN A 287 -29.00 2.70 12.16
C ASN A 287 -27.63 3.33 12.47
N PHE A 288 -27.23 4.36 11.72
CA PHE A 288 -25.98 5.10 11.90
C PHE A 288 -26.11 6.22 12.96
N LEU A 289 -27.33 6.64 13.29
CA LEU A 289 -27.64 7.75 14.22
C LEU A 289 -28.16 7.26 15.58
N GLU A 290 -28.67 6.03 15.64
CA GLU A 290 -29.29 5.45 16.82
C GLU A 290 -28.33 4.48 17.54
N ASN A 291 -28.50 4.39 18.86
CA ASN A 291 -27.70 3.48 19.68
C ASN A 291 -28.38 2.09 19.72
N HIS A 292 -28.11 1.26 18.71
CA HIS A 292 -28.61 -0.11 18.61
C HIS A 292 -27.50 -1.12 18.93
N PRO A 293 -27.31 -1.53 20.20
CA PRO A 293 -26.22 -2.41 20.60
C PRO A 293 -26.34 -3.83 20.02
N TYR A 294 -27.54 -4.26 19.61
CA TYR A 294 -27.76 -5.56 18.98
C TYR A 294 -27.41 -5.56 17.48
N LEU A 295 -27.32 -4.40 16.83
CA LEU A 295 -27.01 -4.28 15.42
C LEU A 295 -25.50 -4.36 15.18
N TRP A 296 -24.74 -3.63 15.98
CA TRP A 296 -23.30 -3.44 15.81
C TRP A 296 -22.51 -4.46 16.65
N GLN A 297 -21.37 -4.90 16.12
CA GLN A 297 -20.41 -5.73 16.82
C GLN A 297 -19.71 -4.93 17.93
N LYS A 298 -19.26 -5.61 18.99
CA LYS A 298 -18.53 -4.99 20.11
C LYS A 298 -17.25 -4.24 19.72
N LYS A 299 -16.66 -4.58 18.57
CA LYS A 299 -15.47 -3.89 18.03
C LYS A 299 -15.75 -2.46 17.58
N VAL A 300 -17.02 -2.10 17.36
CA VAL A 300 -17.45 -0.71 17.17
C VAL A 300 -17.36 -0.03 18.53
N ALA A 301 -16.23 0.62 18.81
CA ALA A 301 -15.85 1.10 20.14
C ALA A 301 -16.92 1.98 20.82
N ARG A 302 -17.70 2.77 20.06
CA ARG A 302 -18.73 3.67 20.58
C ARG A 302 -19.92 3.81 19.63
N LEU A 303 -21.11 3.96 20.22
CA LEU A 303 -22.39 4.16 19.51
C LEU A 303 -23.12 5.41 20.02
N PRO A 304 -23.93 6.08 19.16
CA PRO A 304 -24.17 5.79 17.75
C PRO A 304 -22.91 6.03 16.89
N LEU A 305 -22.92 5.52 15.66
CA LEU A 305 -21.73 5.63 14.80
C LEU A 305 -21.39 7.09 14.47
N PHE A 306 -22.43 7.93 14.31
CA PHE A 306 -22.30 9.37 14.12
C PHE A 306 -23.32 10.16 14.92
N ASP A 307 -22.93 11.37 15.34
CA ASP A 307 -23.70 12.20 16.28
C ASP A 307 -24.44 13.38 15.61
N CYS A 308 -24.45 13.44 14.27
CA CYS A 308 -25.18 14.47 13.52
C CYS A 308 -25.71 13.97 12.18
N HIS A 309 -26.83 14.56 11.72
CA HIS A 309 -27.46 14.22 10.45
C HIS A 309 -26.58 14.58 9.26
N ARG A 310 -25.83 15.67 9.34
CA ARG A 310 -24.94 16.10 8.27
C ARG A 310 -23.91 15.04 7.90
N ALA A 311 -23.24 14.45 8.89
CA ALA A 311 -22.24 13.40 8.68
C ALA A 311 -22.85 12.16 8.00
N VAL A 312 -24.00 11.69 8.50
CA VAL A 312 -24.68 10.52 7.91
C VAL A 312 -25.22 10.81 6.51
N ASN A 313 -25.73 12.01 6.24
CA ASN A 313 -26.12 12.36 4.88
C ASN A 313 -24.93 12.43 3.92
N TRP A 314 -23.76 12.83 4.43
CA TRP A 314 -22.52 12.90 3.65
C TRP A 314 -21.99 11.50 3.31
N ILE A 315 -21.89 10.57 4.28
CA ILE A 315 -21.40 9.20 4.02
C ILE A 315 -22.28 8.49 2.98
N PHE A 316 -23.61 8.65 3.02
CA PHE A 316 -24.53 8.01 2.06
C PHE A 316 -24.36 8.48 0.61
N ARG A 317 -23.63 9.59 0.38
CA ARG A 317 -23.30 10.13 -0.94
C ARG A 317 -21.87 9.82 -1.36
N GLN A 318 -21.07 9.20 -0.51
CA GLN A 318 -19.67 8.89 -0.81
C GLN A 318 -19.56 7.56 -1.57
N PRO A 319 -18.52 7.43 -2.40
CA PRO A 319 -18.24 6.20 -3.15
C PRO A 319 -17.63 5.12 -2.26
N ALA A 320 -17.59 3.89 -2.79
CA ALA A 320 -17.17 2.69 -2.08
C ALA A 320 -15.76 2.81 -1.49
N GLU A 321 -14.79 3.34 -2.24
CA GLU A 321 -13.38 3.41 -1.81
C GLU A 321 -13.19 4.27 -0.56
N VAL A 322 -13.99 5.34 -0.43
CA VAL A 322 -13.98 6.22 0.74
C VAL A 322 -14.64 5.50 1.93
N LEU A 323 -15.79 4.87 1.70
CA LEU A 323 -16.58 4.23 2.76
C LEU A 323 -15.95 2.94 3.30
N ASP A 324 -15.24 2.19 2.45
CA ASP A 324 -14.47 1.01 2.87
C ASP A 324 -13.33 1.40 3.78
N TRP A 325 -12.58 2.46 3.43
CA TRP A 325 -11.55 2.96 4.32
C TRP A 325 -12.15 3.48 5.64
N ILE A 326 -13.26 4.21 5.60
CA ILE A 326 -13.93 4.69 6.81
C ILE A 326 -14.34 3.51 7.69
N SER A 327 -15.03 2.51 7.13
CA SER A 327 -15.48 1.36 7.90
C SER A 327 -14.31 0.53 8.47
N SER A 328 -13.13 0.51 7.83
CA SER A 328 -11.94 -0.20 8.34
C SER A 328 -11.36 0.50 9.55
N ASN A 329 -11.50 1.83 9.61
CA ASN A 329 -10.82 2.68 10.58
C ASN A 329 -11.76 3.33 11.60
N ILE A 330 -13.07 3.06 11.53
CA ILE A 330 -14.09 3.75 12.34
C ILE A 330 -13.94 3.52 13.85
N GLN A 331 -13.25 2.45 14.25
CA GLN A 331 -12.87 2.16 15.63
C GLN A 331 -12.01 3.27 16.26
N HIS A 332 -11.30 4.05 15.43
CA HIS A 332 -10.60 5.24 15.86
C HIS A 332 -11.57 6.43 15.84
N SER A 333 -12.01 6.90 17.02
CA SER A 333 -12.94 8.03 17.13
C SER A 333 -12.47 9.31 16.44
N SER A 334 -11.16 9.48 16.21
CA SER A 334 -10.61 10.58 15.40
C SER A 334 -11.06 10.55 13.93
N VAL A 335 -11.37 9.37 13.38
CA VAL A 335 -11.94 9.21 12.04
C VAL A 335 -13.37 9.76 12.02
N ARG A 336 -14.18 9.48 13.05
CA ARG A 336 -15.54 10.05 13.18
C ARG A 336 -15.51 11.58 13.20
N VAL A 337 -14.54 12.15 13.90
CA VAL A 337 -14.29 13.60 13.93
C VAL A 337 -13.91 14.13 12.55
N ALA A 338 -12.97 13.47 11.85
CA ALA A 338 -12.55 13.88 10.52
C ALA A 338 -13.70 13.82 9.50
N VAL A 339 -14.50 12.75 9.52
CA VAL A 339 -15.69 12.60 8.67
C VAL A 339 -16.72 13.69 8.98
N THR A 340 -16.98 13.96 10.26
CA THR A 340 -17.92 15.01 10.67
C THR A 340 -17.46 16.38 10.19
N ALA A 341 -16.17 16.71 10.34
CA ALA A 341 -15.61 17.95 9.82
C ALA A 341 -15.76 18.06 8.30
N LEU A 342 -15.37 17.02 7.57
CA LEU A 342 -15.41 17.01 6.11
C LEU A 342 -16.84 17.07 5.56
N SER A 343 -17.84 16.59 6.31
CA SER A 343 -19.25 16.67 5.93
C SER A 343 -19.79 18.11 5.80
N PHE A 344 -19.11 19.09 6.42
CA PHE A 344 -19.43 20.52 6.28
C PHE A 344 -18.72 21.20 5.11
N VAL A 345 -17.83 20.49 4.41
CA VAL A 345 -17.15 20.93 3.20
C VAL A 345 -17.92 20.42 1.98
N ASP A 346 -17.90 21.18 0.88
CA ASP A 346 -18.47 20.70 -0.37
C ASP A 346 -17.52 19.73 -1.08
N SER A 347 -17.95 18.48 -1.23
CA SER A 347 -17.16 17.40 -1.85
C SER A 347 -17.81 16.82 -3.11
N HIS A 348 -18.92 17.38 -3.62
CA HIS A 348 -19.70 16.75 -4.71
C HIS A 348 -18.91 16.58 -6.02
N HIS A 349 -17.96 17.46 -6.30
CA HIS A 349 -17.15 17.42 -7.53
C HIS A 349 -15.69 17.00 -7.28
N ILE A 350 -15.40 16.47 -6.09
CA ILE A 350 -14.05 16.07 -5.71
C ILE A 350 -13.90 14.57 -5.96
N HIS A 351 -12.81 14.20 -6.63
CA HIS A 351 -12.50 12.81 -6.91
C HIS A 351 -12.37 11.99 -5.61
N PRO A 352 -12.87 10.72 -5.57
CA PRO A 352 -12.88 9.88 -4.36
C PRO A 352 -11.51 9.77 -3.68
N GLN A 353 -10.44 9.64 -4.47
CA GLN A 353 -9.07 9.50 -3.96
C GLN A 353 -8.54 10.76 -3.26
N ILE A 354 -9.01 11.94 -3.67
CA ILE A 354 -8.67 13.20 -2.98
C ILE A 354 -9.38 13.28 -1.64
N ILE A 355 -10.65 12.86 -1.58
CA ILE A 355 -11.43 12.78 -0.34
C ILE A 355 -10.74 11.80 0.62
N LEU A 356 -10.38 10.61 0.13
CA LEU A 356 -9.68 9.59 0.89
C LEU A 356 -8.33 10.08 1.41
N ALA A 357 -7.51 10.68 0.55
CA ALA A 357 -6.22 11.26 0.96
C ALA A 357 -6.38 12.35 2.02
N THR A 358 -7.46 13.15 1.95
CA THR A 358 -7.79 14.17 2.96
C THR A 358 -8.13 13.51 4.30
N LEU A 359 -9.00 12.51 4.32
CA LEU A 359 -9.34 11.80 5.56
C LEU A 359 -8.11 11.13 6.20
N GLN A 360 -7.30 10.44 5.40
CA GLN A 360 -6.09 9.76 5.85
C GLN A 360 -5.03 10.73 6.39
N TYR A 361 -4.88 11.90 5.79
CA TYR A 361 -3.96 12.94 6.27
C TYR A 361 -4.34 13.43 7.67
N PHE A 362 -5.64 13.67 7.89
CA PHE A 362 -6.15 14.25 9.12
C PHE A 362 -6.51 13.24 10.21
N GLN A 363 -6.54 11.93 9.93
CA GLN A 363 -7.03 10.89 10.84
C GLN A 363 -6.39 10.92 12.24
N TYR A 364 -5.12 11.32 12.36
CA TYR A 364 -4.40 11.34 13.65
C TYR A 364 -4.39 12.71 14.34
N VAL A 365 -4.63 13.80 13.59
CA VAL A 365 -4.58 15.17 14.13
C VAL A 365 -5.97 15.74 14.41
N SER A 366 -7.00 15.25 13.70
CA SER A 366 -8.39 15.74 13.78
C SER A 366 -8.89 15.82 15.22
N ALA A 367 -8.60 14.80 16.03
CA ALA A 367 -9.00 14.74 17.43
C ALA A 367 -8.41 15.89 18.25
N ARG A 368 -7.11 16.20 18.10
CA ARG A 368 -6.45 17.28 18.85
C ARG A 368 -7.02 18.64 18.45
N LEU A 369 -7.20 18.87 17.15
CA LEU A 369 -7.75 20.12 16.62
C LEU A 369 -9.22 20.33 17.01
N PHE A 370 -10.01 19.24 17.00
CA PHE A 370 -11.38 19.24 17.47
C PHE A 370 -11.46 19.55 18.96
N ILE A 371 -10.68 18.87 19.80
CA ILE A 371 -10.70 19.08 21.25
C ILE A 371 -10.33 20.53 21.59
N HIS A 372 -9.35 21.11 20.90
CA HIS A 372 -9.00 22.52 21.08
C HIS A 372 -10.19 23.44 20.77
N SER A 373 -10.79 23.29 19.59
CA SER A 373 -11.95 24.10 19.17
C SER A 373 -13.16 23.91 20.09
N MET A 374 -13.40 22.66 20.50
CA MET A 374 -14.50 22.26 21.38
C MET A 374 -14.31 22.81 22.80
N HIS A 375 -13.10 22.74 23.35
CA HIS A 375 -12.78 23.28 24.67
C HIS A 375 -13.02 24.79 24.74
N GLU A 376 -12.50 25.54 23.77
CA GLU A 376 -12.74 26.98 23.64
C GLU A 376 -14.24 27.30 23.57
N TYR A 377 -14.96 26.62 22.66
CA TYR A 377 -16.39 26.85 22.46
C TYR A 377 -17.22 26.49 23.70
N ALA A 378 -16.90 25.38 24.35
CA ALA A 378 -17.59 24.90 25.56
C ALA A 378 -17.42 25.86 26.74
N ILE A 379 -16.24 26.48 26.90
CA ILE A 379 -16.01 27.51 27.93
C ILE A 379 -16.79 28.78 27.60
N GLN A 380 -16.70 29.27 26.35
CA GLN A 380 -17.36 30.50 25.94
C GLN A 380 -18.90 30.45 26.09
N HIS A 381 -19.48 29.25 25.95
CA HIS A 381 -20.93 29.03 26.03
C HIS A 381 -21.40 28.31 27.31
N ASP A 382 -20.52 28.16 28.31
CA ASP A 382 -20.81 27.53 29.61
C ASP A 382 -21.44 26.12 29.51
N TRP A 383 -20.93 25.30 28.59
CA TRP A 383 -21.49 23.96 28.31
C TRP A 383 -21.35 22.98 29.47
N PHE A 384 -20.38 23.19 30.37
CA PHE A 384 -20.20 22.35 31.55
C PHE A 384 -21.31 22.51 32.59
N GLN A 385 -22.00 23.66 32.62
CA GLN A 385 -23.15 23.92 33.48
C GLN A 385 -24.50 23.73 32.75
N HIS A 386 -24.46 23.32 31.48
CA HIS A 386 -25.67 23.14 30.69
C HIS A 386 -26.56 22.03 31.25
N GLN A 387 -27.87 22.26 31.30
CA GLN A 387 -28.87 21.32 31.87
C GLN A 387 -28.89 19.93 31.22
N HIS A 388 -28.39 19.80 29.98
CA HIS A 388 -28.32 18.53 29.26
C HIS A 388 -26.97 17.83 29.41
N ASN A 389 -25.98 18.45 30.04
CA ASN A 389 -24.70 17.81 30.34
C ASN A 389 -24.78 17.01 31.63
N GLN A 390 -25.03 15.70 31.49
CA GLN A 390 -25.06 14.76 32.61
C GLN A 390 -23.83 13.85 32.67
N ALA A 391 -22.88 14.01 31.75
CA ALA A 391 -21.81 13.05 31.55
C ALA A 391 -20.44 13.54 32.06
N VAL A 392 -20.13 14.83 31.87
CA VAL A 392 -18.75 15.31 32.05
C VAL A 392 -18.65 16.63 32.79
N VAL A 393 -17.49 16.88 33.40
CA VAL A 393 -17.12 18.17 33.97
C VAL A 393 -15.65 18.48 33.71
N LEU A 394 -15.28 19.76 33.70
CA LEU A 394 -13.91 20.17 33.48
C LEU A 394 -13.04 19.92 34.73
N LYS A 395 -11.95 19.16 34.57
CA LYS A 395 -11.00 18.88 35.65
C LYS A 395 -10.38 20.18 36.17
N GLY A 396 -10.36 20.35 37.50
CA GLY A 396 -9.91 21.58 38.16
C GLY A 396 -11.05 22.50 38.62
N THR A 397 -12.30 22.18 38.29
CA THR A 397 -13.48 22.80 38.89
C THR A 397 -13.88 22.11 40.20
N ARG A 398 -14.53 22.83 41.13
CA ARG A 398 -15.02 22.25 42.39
C ARG A 398 -16.18 21.30 42.11
N GLN A 399 -15.92 19.98 42.09
CA GLN A 399 -16.97 18.96 42.08
C GLN A 399 -17.50 18.72 43.49
N SER A 400 -18.83 18.65 43.63
CA SER A 400 -19.45 18.13 44.85
C SER A 400 -19.23 16.61 44.95
N MET A 401 -19.22 16.07 46.17
CA MET A 401 -19.10 14.62 46.41
C MET A 401 -20.19 13.80 45.71
N ASP A 402 -21.35 14.41 45.45
CA ASP A 402 -22.49 13.77 44.79
C ASP A 402 -22.49 13.90 43.25
N ASP A 403 -21.49 14.58 42.66
CA ASP A 403 -21.39 14.74 41.21
C ASP A 403 -20.75 13.51 40.56
N GLN A 404 -21.58 12.68 39.92
CA GLN A 404 -21.15 11.43 39.27
C GLN A 404 -20.53 11.64 37.87
N ARG A 405 -20.41 12.88 37.40
CA ARG A 405 -19.84 13.21 36.08
C ARG A 405 -18.35 12.94 36.01
N ILE A 406 -17.88 12.53 34.84
CA ILE A 406 -16.48 12.24 34.56
C ILE A 406 -15.69 13.54 34.43
N ALA A 407 -14.59 13.68 35.19
CA ALA A 407 -13.70 14.83 35.07
C ALA A 407 -12.77 14.68 33.85
N ILE A 408 -12.92 15.57 32.87
CA ILE A 408 -12.16 15.54 31.60
C ILE A 408 -11.15 16.70 31.50
N THR A 409 -10.09 16.48 30.74
CA THR A 409 -9.13 17.53 30.31
C THR A 409 -9.14 17.68 28.79
N PRO A 410 -8.61 18.77 28.22
CA PRO A 410 -8.46 18.92 26.76
C PRO A 410 -7.34 18.00 26.24
N SER A 411 -7.60 16.69 26.24
CA SER A 411 -6.67 15.63 25.84
C SER A 411 -7.40 14.59 24.98
N ILE A 412 -6.69 14.02 24.01
CA ILE A 412 -7.19 12.96 23.12
C ILE A 412 -7.69 11.73 23.87
N LEU A 413 -7.20 11.52 25.10
CA LEU A 413 -7.66 10.43 25.99
C LEU A 413 -9.14 10.54 26.35
N TYR A 414 -9.71 11.76 26.29
CA TYR A 414 -11.11 12.04 26.60
C TYR A 414 -11.94 12.35 25.34
N LEU A 415 -11.46 11.93 24.16
CA LEU A 415 -12.09 12.31 22.89
C LEU A 415 -13.56 11.89 22.83
N ASP A 416 -13.88 10.68 23.27
CA ASP A 416 -15.24 10.17 23.26
C ASP A 416 -16.15 11.00 24.19
N GLU A 417 -15.64 11.37 25.37
CA GLU A 417 -16.34 12.20 26.34
C GLU A 417 -16.58 13.62 25.80
N TRP A 418 -15.64 14.17 25.02
CA TRP A 418 -15.81 15.45 24.32
C TRP A 418 -16.87 15.37 23.22
N ILE A 419 -16.91 14.26 22.45
CA ILE A 419 -17.94 14.00 21.44
C ILE A 419 -19.32 13.83 22.11
N GLU A 420 -19.37 13.13 23.25
CA GLU A 420 -20.60 12.93 24.02
C GLU A 420 -21.12 14.25 24.60
N LEU A 421 -20.24 15.11 25.12
CA LEU A 421 -20.62 16.46 25.57
C LEU A 421 -21.28 17.25 24.43
N LEU A 422 -20.66 17.26 23.26
CA LEU A 422 -21.20 17.94 22.07
C LEU A 422 -22.59 17.38 21.75
N ARG A 423 -22.74 16.05 21.67
CA ARG A 423 -24.01 15.39 21.36
C ARG A 423 -25.11 15.77 22.36
N ASN A 424 -24.81 15.71 23.66
CA ASN A 424 -25.78 15.94 24.72
C ASN A 424 -26.26 17.40 24.78
N VAL A 425 -25.36 18.36 24.57
CA VAL A 425 -25.68 19.78 24.61
C VAL A 425 -26.35 20.24 23.31
N VAL A 426 -25.87 19.79 22.16
CA VAL A 426 -26.30 20.28 20.84
C VAL A 426 -27.53 19.55 20.29
N LYS A 427 -27.79 18.31 20.71
CA LYS A 427 -28.99 17.53 20.33
C LYS A 427 -29.29 17.52 18.82
N MET A 428 -28.29 17.19 18.00
CA MET A 428 -28.39 17.10 16.52
C MET A 428 -28.60 18.44 15.79
N ASP A 429 -28.38 19.60 16.42
CA ASP A 429 -28.34 20.90 15.73
C ASP A 429 -27.05 21.06 14.90
N ASP A 430 -27.16 20.77 13.60
CA ASP A 430 -26.08 20.89 12.62
C ASP A 430 -25.46 22.30 12.55
N GLN A 431 -26.18 23.38 12.92
CA GLN A 431 -25.63 24.73 12.88
C GLN A 431 -24.61 24.97 13.99
N ILE A 432 -24.91 24.50 15.20
CA ILE A 432 -23.99 24.62 16.34
C ILE A 432 -22.82 23.64 16.15
N THR A 433 -23.09 22.41 15.70
CA THR A 433 -22.03 21.45 15.36
C THR A 433 -21.07 22.06 14.33
N LYS A 434 -21.59 22.72 13.28
CA LYS A 434 -20.76 23.40 12.28
C LYS A 434 -19.84 24.46 12.90
N LYS A 435 -20.28 25.21 13.91
CA LYS A 435 -19.46 26.24 14.55
C LYS A 435 -18.25 25.62 15.26
N VAL A 436 -18.46 24.53 16.00
CA VAL A 436 -17.38 23.79 16.68
C VAL A 436 -16.38 23.21 15.67
N TYR A 437 -16.88 22.65 14.57
CA TYR A 437 -16.05 22.02 13.53
C TYR A 437 -15.47 23.00 12.50
N LEU A 438 -15.81 24.29 12.56
CA LEU A 438 -15.55 25.26 11.49
C LEU A 438 -14.06 25.38 11.16
N GLN A 439 -13.23 25.49 12.20
CA GLN A 439 -11.78 25.64 12.05
C GLN A 439 -11.16 24.41 11.39
N LEU A 440 -11.46 23.21 11.89
CA LEU A 440 -11.00 21.94 11.31
C LEU A 440 -11.48 21.79 9.85
N SER A 441 -12.75 22.09 9.58
CA SER A 441 -13.33 22.02 8.23
C SER A 441 -12.60 22.94 7.23
N ARG A 442 -12.23 24.15 7.65
CA ARG A 442 -11.47 25.11 6.80
C ARG A 442 -10.09 24.59 6.44
N VAL A 443 -9.38 23.99 7.40
CA VAL A 443 -8.04 23.44 7.14
C VAL A 443 -8.10 22.20 6.26
N MET A 444 -9.05 21.28 6.51
CA MET A 444 -9.27 20.12 5.66
C MET A 444 -9.67 20.55 4.23
N GLN A 445 -10.51 21.58 4.09
CA GLN A 445 -10.87 22.15 2.80
C GLN A 445 -9.65 22.74 2.07
N ALA A 446 -8.77 23.47 2.75
CA ALA A 446 -7.57 24.03 2.15
C ALA A 446 -6.63 22.95 1.60
N TYR A 447 -6.46 21.83 2.32
CA TYR A 447 -5.71 20.66 1.85
C TYR A 447 -6.38 20.01 0.64
N MET A 448 -7.67 19.72 0.74
CA MET A 448 -8.45 19.07 -0.32
C MET A 448 -8.45 19.89 -1.61
N GLN A 449 -8.62 21.21 -1.51
CA GLN A 449 -8.57 22.14 -2.65
C GLN A 449 -7.17 22.22 -3.26
N HIS A 450 -6.12 22.15 -2.45
CA HIS A 450 -4.75 22.10 -2.95
C HIS A 450 -4.52 20.83 -3.77
N LEU A 451 -4.87 19.66 -3.23
CA LEU A 451 -4.79 18.38 -3.95
C LEU A 451 -5.59 18.43 -5.25
N TYR A 452 -6.84 18.87 -5.20
CA TYR A 452 -7.68 19.03 -6.38
C TYR A 452 -6.99 19.93 -7.43
N LYS A 453 -6.48 21.10 -7.03
CA LYS A 453 -5.80 22.02 -7.94
C LYS A 453 -4.61 21.36 -8.65
N ILE A 454 -3.74 20.68 -7.92
CA ILE A 454 -2.54 20.06 -8.49
C ILE A 454 -2.85 18.83 -9.36
N THR A 455 -4.03 18.21 -9.22
CA THR A 455 -4.40 17.01 -9.99
C THR A 455 -5.49 17.24 -11.03
N THR A 456 -6.09 18.44 -11.12
CA THR A 456 -7.18 18.77 -12.06
C THR A 456 -6.90 18.44 -13.53
N HIS A 457 -5.64 18.43 -13.95
CA HIS A 457 -5.22 18.14 -15.32
C HIS A 457 -4.95 16.64 -15.58
N LEU A 458 -5.00 15.81 -14.54
CA LEU A 458 -4.73 14.38 -14.64
C LEU A 458 -5.99 13.60 -15.05
N PRO A 459 -5.85 12.54 -15.89
CA PRO A 459 -6.95 11.62 -16.17
C PRO A 459 -7.45 10.89 -14.92
N GLU A 460 -8.73 10.52 -14.91
CA GLU A 460 -9.38 9.83 -13.77
C GLU A 460 -8.67 8.53 -13.38
N GLU A 461 -8.29 7.70 -14.36
CA GLU A 461 -7.52 6.46 -14.10
C GLU A 461 -6.19 6.73 -13.38
N VAL A 462 -5.53 7.86 -13.67
CA VAL A 462 -4.27 8.25 -13.02
C VAL A 462 -4.51 8.73 -11.57
N LEU A 463 -5.70 9.28 -11.27
CA LEU A 463 -6.04 9.76 -9.93
C LEU A 463 -6.12 8.63 -8.90
N THR A 464 -6.28 7.38 -9.34
CA THR A 464 -6.18 6.19 -8.47
C THR A 464 -4.80 6.03 -7.83
N TYR A 465 -3.76 6.67 -8.40
CA TYR A 465 -2.36 6.51 -8.00
C TYR A 465 -1.74 7.73 -7.30
N ILE A 466 -2.54 8.73 -6.90
CA ILE A 466 -2.01 9.94 -6.24
C ILE A 466 -1.33 9.63 -4.91
N GLN A 467 -1.75 8.56 -4.22
CA GLN A 467 -1.17 8.15 -2.95
C GLN A 467 0.13 7.37 -3.16
N PRO A 468 1.20 7.61 -2.39
CA PRO A 468 2.47 6.92 -2.55
C PRO A 468 2.38 5.38 -2.51
N GLN A 469 1.48 4.83 -1.69
CA GLN A 469 1.27 3.40 -1.54
C GLN A 469 0.72 2.76 -2.82
N SER A 470 -0.27 3.41 -3.44
CA SER A 470 -0.90 2.94 -4.68
C SER A 470 0.05 2.91 -5.89
N GLN A 471 1.16 3.65 -5.85
CA GLN A 471 2.17 3.64 -6.91
C GLN A 471 2.97 2.33 -6.97
N GLN A 472 2.79 1.41 -6.01
CA GLN A 472 3.36 0.06 -6.05
C GLN A 472 2.50 -0.93 -6.84
N ASN A 473 1.29 -0.53 -7.22
CA ASN A 473 0.36 -1.39 -7.95
C ASN A 473 0.91 -1.75 -9.34
N ARG A 474 0.55 -2.96 -9.79
CA ARG A 474 0.97 -3.55 -11.07
C ARG A 474 0.78 -2.62 -12.26
N ASP A 475 -0.41 -2.03 -12.36
CA ASP A 475 -0.81 -1.29 -13.56
C ASP A 475 -0.33 0.17 -13.56
N PHE A 476 0.26 0.67 -12.47
CA PHE A 476 0.62 2.09 -12.33
C PHE A 476 1.49 2.60 -13.48
N TYR A 477 2.59 1.90 -13.80
CA TYR A 477 3.48 2.30 -14.88
C TYR A 477 2.82 2.18 -16.26
N HIS A 478 1.99 1.16 -16.47
CA HIS A 478 1.25 0.98 -17.72
C HIS A 478 0.25 2.13 -17.94
N VAL A 479 -0.46 2.53 -16.88
CA VAL A 479 -1.40 3.66 -16.91
C VAL A 479 -0.66 4.97 -17.21
N LEU A 480 0.47 5.25 -16.55
CA LEU A 480 1.27 6.44 -16.87
C LEU A 480 1.77 6.46 -18.32
N GLN A 481 2.23 5.31 -18.84
CA GLN A 481 2.68 5.18 -20.23
C GLN A 481 1.53 5.41 -21.22
N ARG A 482 0.34 4.87 -20.95
CA ARG A 482 -0.87 5.06 -21.77
C ARG A 482 -1.21 6.54 -21.94
N TYR A 483 -1.09 7.34 -20.88
CA TYR A 483 -1.35 8.78 -20.89
C TYR A 483 -0.12 9.64 -21.18
N ARG A 484 1.04 9.04 -21.45
CA ARG A 484 2.32 9.71 -21.74
C ARG A 484 2.76 10.67 -20.63
N ILE A 485 2.53 10.30 -19.37
CA ILE A 485 2.93 11.09 -18.20
C ILE A 485 4.27 10.55 -17.67
N PRO A 486 5.37 11.33 -17.70
CA PRO A 486 6.62 10.91 -17.10
C PRO A 486 6.50 10.73 -15.59
N PHE A 487 7.01 9.62 -15.06
CA PHE A 487 6.97 9.29 -13.64
C PHE A 487 7.53 10.39 -12.73
N VAL A 488 8.63 11.02 -13.14
CA VAL A 488 9.27 12.09 -12.37
C VAL A 488 8.37 13.32 -12.29
N GLU A 489 7.73 13.69 -13.40
CA GLU A 489 6.80 14.83 -13.45
C GLU A 489 5.56 14.57 -12.60
N PHE A 490 4.99 13.36 -12.69
CA PHE A 490 3.85 12.96 -11.85
C PHE A 490 4.18 13.12 -10.35
N ARG A 491 5.33 12.61 -9.90
CA ARG A 491 5.73 12.74 -8.49
C ARG A 491 5.99 14.18 -8.07
N GLN A 492 6.53 15.02 -8.95
CA GLN A 492 6.84 16.41 -8.64
C GLN A 492 5.60 17.23 -8.29
N LEU A 493 4.41 16.89 -8.83
CA LEU A 493 3.15 17.56 -8.52
C LEU A 493 2.83 17.59 -7.02
N PHE A 494 3.23 16.55 -6.30
CA PHE A 494 2.90 16.34 -4.89
C PHE A 494 3.95 16.89 -3.92
N TYR A 495 4.91 17.70 -4.39
CA TYR A 495 5.90 18.34 -3.52
C TYR A 495 5.64 19.83 -3.32
N LEU A 496 5.64 20.25 -2.06
CA LEU A 496 5.61 21.64 -1.64
C LEU A 496 7.03 22.19 -1.55
N HIS A 497 7.18 23.45 -1.96
CA HIS A 497 8.47 24.13 -1.98
C HIS A 497 8.36 25.50 -1.30
N SER A 498 9.26 25.78 -0.36
CA SER A 498 9.38 27.07 0.30
C SER A 498 10.84 27.31 0.65
N GLY A 499 11.47 28.25 -0.06
CA GLY A 499 12.92 28.45 0.00
C GLY A 499 13.67 27.18 -0.43
N HIS A 500 14.25 26.49 0.55
CA HIS A 500 15.04 25.28 0.33
C HIS A 500 14.40 24.01 0.88
N VAL A 501 13.27 24.15 1.56
CA VAL A 501 12.52 23.03 2.11
C VAL A 501 11.63 22.46 1.00
N ARG A 502 11.75 21.15 0.80
CA ARG A 502 10.96 20.37 -0.15
C ARG A 502 10.36 19.18 0.58
N GLU A 503 9.05 19.17 0.72
CA GLU A 503 8.31 18.16 1.48
C GLU A 503 7.13 17.63 0.64
N SER A 504 6.77 16.36 0.84
CA SER A 504 5.56 15.83 0.20
C SER A 504 4.31 16.47 0.81
N VAL A 505 3.28 16.73 0.00
CA VAL A 505 1.96 17.13 0.51
C VAL A 505 1.36 16.10 1.45
N PHE A 506 1.76 14.83 1.34
CA PHE A 506 1.25 13.71 2.15
C PHE A 506 2.00 13.55 3.49
N ASP A 507 3.13 14.24 3.69
CA ASP A 507 3.95 14.10 4.90
C ASP A 507 3.39 14.94 6.07
N SER A 508 3.82 14.59 7.29
CA SER A 508 3.33 15.21 8.52
C SER A 508 3.76 16.67 8.72
N TYR A 509 4.60 17.21 7.84
CA TYR A 509 5.27 18.49 8.05
C TYR A 509 4.32 19.63 8.43
N VAL A 510 3.25 19.85 7.66
CA VAL A 510 2.23 20.86 7.98
C VAL A 510 1.35 20.40 9.14
N ARG A 511 0.99 19.11 9.19
CA ARG A 511 0.17 18.50 10.25
C ARG A 511 0.72 18.79 11.65
N ASP A 512 2.03 18.71 11.82
CA ASP A 512 2.69 18.91 13.11
C ASP A 512 2.60 20.38 13.57
N TYR A 513 2.60 21.32 12.62
CA TYR A 513 2.38 22.75 12.87
C TYR A 513 0.93 23.11 13.23
N LEU A 514 -0.07 22.37 12.72
CA LEU A 514 -1.48 22.75 12.87
C LEU A 514 -1.94 22.93 14.32
N VAL A 515 -1.37 22.18 15.26
CA VAL A 515 -1.75 22.30 16.68
C VAL A 515 -1.31 23.63 17.26
N GLU A 516 -0.10 24.09 16.91
CA GLU A 516 0.35 25.43 17.30
C GLU A 516 -0.51 26.48 16.61
N TYR A 517 -0.76 26.32 15.31
CA TYR A 517 -1.59 27.26 14.54
C TYR A 517 -2.97 27.50 15.16
N PHE A 518 -3.66 26.45 15.61
CA PHE A 518 -4.95 26.56 16.30
C PHE A 518 -4.81 27.27 17.65
N SER A 519 -3.74 26.97 18.40
CA SER A 519 -3.47 27.60 19.70
C SER A 519 -3.21 29.10 19.59
N SER A 520 -2.59 29.56 18.49
CA SER A 520 -2.29 30.97 18.28
C SER A 520 -3.42 31.77 17.60
N HIS A 521 -4.45 31.10 17.04
CA HIS A 521 -5.50 31.75 16.25
C HIS A 521 -6.91 31.38 16.70
N ASN A 522 -7.62 32.34 17.28
CA ASN A 522 -9.02 32.17 17.67
C ASN A 522 -9.96 31.99 16.47
N GLU A 523 -9.59 32.50 15.28
CA GLU A 523 -10.34 32.32 14.04
C GLU A 523 -9.42 31.98 12.87
N ILE A 524 -9.79 30.94 12.11
CA ILE A 524 -9.09 30.53 10.89
C ILE A 524 -9.74 31.19 9.69
N PRO A 525 -9.03 31.95 8.84
CA PRO A 525 -9.66 32.69 7.74
C PRO A 525 -10.24 31.76 6.65
N LYS A 526 -11.25 32.24 5.91
CA LYS A 526 -11.88 31.47 4.82
C LYS A 526 -10.99 31.29 3.58
N ASN A 527 -10.08 32.23 3.34
CA ASN A 527 -9.14 32.22 2.20
C ASN A 527 -7.81 31.52 2.54
N LEU A 528 -7.81 30.64 3.54
CA LEU A 528 -6.66 29.84 3.91
C LEU A 528 -6.22 28.97 2.71
N SER A 529 -4.91 28.94 2.44
CA SER A 529 -4.34 28.07 1.41
C SER A 529 -3.35 27.11 2.04
N TRP A 530 -3.28 25.88 1.50
CA TRP A 530 -2.33 24.88 1.97
C TRP A 530 -0.87 25.33 1.81
N SER A 531 -0.55 25.99 0.69
CA SER A 531 0.79 26.56 0.46
C SER A 531 1.14 27.67 1.47
N GLY A 532 0.16 28.47 1.90
CA GLY A 532 0.35 29.46 2.96
C GLY A 532 0.64 28.81 4.32
N LEU A 533 -0.13 27.78 4.69
CA LEU A 533 0.14 26.98 5.89
C LEU A 533 1.51 26.31 5.83
N PHE A 534 1.92 25.81 4.67
CA PHE A 534 3.25 25.22 4.49
C PHE A 534 4.37 26.23 4.69
N ALA A 535 4.26 27.44 4.12
CA ALA A 535 5.26 28.49 4.34
C ALA A 535 5.38 28.87 5.83
N GLN A 536 4.26 28.91 6.56
CA GLN A 536 4.26 29.14 8.01
C GLN A 536 4.85 27.97 8.79
N ALA A 537 4.52 26.72 8.40
CA ALA A 537 5.09 25.52 9.00
C ALA A 537 6.61 25.49 8.86
N VAL A 538 7.16 25.91 7.71
CA VAL A 538 8.62 26.02 7.52
C VAL A 538 9.24 26.97 8.55
N ILE A 539 8.66 28.16 8.73
CA ILE A 539 9.15 29.13 9.71
C ILE A 539 9.05 28.57 11.15
N TRP A 540 7.98 27.83 11.45
CA TRP A 540 7.77 27.24 12.77
C TRP A 540 8.74 26.11 13.09
N HIS A 541 8.93 25.16 12.17
CA HIS A 541 9.90 24.06 12.33
C HIS A 541 11.32 24.61 12.48
N ASP A 542 11.65 25.63 11.70
CA ASP A 542 12.91 26.35 11.81
C ASP A 542 13.13 26.96 13.20
N GLN A 543 12.08 27.53 13.81
CA GLN A 543 12.13 28.10 15.16
C GLN A 543 12.29 27.01 16.22
N ILE A 544 11.56 25.90 16.10
CA ILE A 544 11.69 24.76 17.02
C ILE A 544 13.10 24.18 16.97
N GLN A 545 13.62 23.93 15.76
CA GLN A 545 14.96 23.40 15.59
C GLN A 545 16.01 24.33 16.21
N LYS A 546 15.86 25.66 16.06
CA LYS A 546 16.72 26.66 16.72
C LYS A 546 16.62 26.53 18.24
N GLN A 547 15.41 26.45 18.80
CA GLN A 547 15.20 26.32 20.25
C GLN A 547 15.77 25.02 20.82
N GLU A 548 15.59 23.90 20.14
CA GLU A 548 16.13 22.59 20.55
C GLU A 548 17.65 22.58 20.52
N MET A 549 18.27 23.10 19.46
CA MET A 549 19.72 23.26 19.40
C MET A 549 20.23 24.16 20.53
N MET A 550 19.58 25.29 20.78
CA MET A 550 19.94 26.16 21.91
C MET A 550 19.79 25.46 23.25
N ALA A 551 18.72 24.69 23.46
CA ALA A 551 18.50 23.95 24.71
C ALA A 551 19.56 22.86 24.92
N LYS A 552 19.93 22.14 23.85
CA LYS A 552 21.00 21.15 23.87
C LYS A 552 22.34 21.79 24.25
N LEU A 553 22.70 22.88 23.58
CA LEU A 553 23.95 23.60 23.85
C LEU A 553 23.97 24.20 25.26
N LYS A 554 22.84 24.74 25.76
CA LYS A 554 22.72 25.21 27.15
C LYS A 554 22.89 24.08 28.17
N LYS A 555 22.38 22.89 27.88
CA LYS A 555 22.49 21.71 28.76
C LYS A 555 23.91 21.15 28.79
N GLU A 556 24.58 21.10 27.64
CA GLU A 556 25.92 20.53 27.51
C GLU A 556 27.01 21.46 28.06
N PHE A 557 26.83 22.79 27.97
CA PHE A 557 27.91 23.75 28.23
C PHE A 557 27.63 24.78 29.33
N ALA A 558 26.62 24.55 30.19
CA ALA A 558 26.35 25.28 31.44
C ALA A 558 26.73 26.78 31.43
N LEU A 559 26.09 27.60 30.58
CA LEU A 559 26.27 29.08 30.50
C LEU A 559 27.69 29.58 30.86
N VAL A 560 28.73 29.02 30.22
CA VAL A 560 30.04 29.68 30.24
C VAL A 560 29.90 30.99 29.46
N THR A 561 30.27 32.08 30.11
CA THR A 561 30.17 33.43 29.54
C THR A 561 31.05 33.48 28.31
N TRP A 562 30.41 33.55 27.14
CA TRP A 562 31.12 33.68 25.87
C TRP A 562 31.83 35.03 25.86
N SER A 563 33.15 35.00 25.87
CA SER A 563 33.97 36.21 25.78
C SER A 563 34.29 36.43 24.31
N PRO A 564 33.68 37.42 23.64
CA PRO A 564 34.03 37.74 22.27
C PRO A 564 35.48 38.23 22.22
N LEU A 565 36.20 37.86 21.17
CA LEU A 565 37.57 38.30 20.94
C LEU A 565 37.62 39.81 20.65
N THR A 566 36.60 40.31 19.95
CA THR A 566 36.51 41.71 19.55
C THR A 566 35.35 42.40 20.26
N GLN A 567 35.54 43.67 20.66
CA GLN A 567 34.43 44.49 21.18
C GLN A 567 33.67 45.23 20.07
N ALA A 568 34.33 45.56 18.95
CA ALA A 568 33.73 46.28 17.81
C ALA A 568 32.64 45.45 17.12
N SER A 569 31.55 46.09 16.66
CA SER A 569 30.46 45.39 15.96
C SER A 569 30.95 44.70 14.69
N PHE A 570 31.83 45.34 13.93
CA PHE A 570 32.58 44.76 12.81
C PHE A 570 33.94 45.46 12.67
N LEU A 571 34.86 44.82 11.95
CA LEU A 571 36.17 45.36 11.58
C LEU A 571 36.23 45.52 10.06
N LEU A 572 36.81 46.63 9.59
CA LEU A 572 37.04 46.89 8.17
C LEU A 572 38.52 46.73 7.83
N TYR A 573 38.81 45.91 6.84
CA TYR A 573 40.18 45.67 6.36
C TYR A 573 40.18 45.51 4.84
N PHE A 574 40.89 46.37 4.11
CA PHE A 574 40.87 46.43 2.64
C PHE A 574 39.47 46.39 2.02
N ASN A 575 38.53 47.21 2.52
CA ASN A 575 37.11 47.25 2.11
C ASN A 575 36.30 45.97 2.39
N TRP A 576 36.90 44.94 3.00
CA TRP A 576 36.19 43.79 3.52
C TRP A 576 35.70 44.06 4.94
N ARG A 577 34.46 43.65 5.20
CA ARG A 577 33.83 43.70 6.51
C ARG A 577 33.91 42.33 7.19
N PHE A 578 34.53 42.30 8.36
CA PHE A 578 34.66 41.13 9.22
C PHE A 578 33.82 41.31 10.48
N GLU A 579 32.82 40.45 10.67
CA GLU A 579 31.90 40.53 11.80
C GLU A 579 32.00 39.26 12.64
N GLU A 580 32.57 39.35 13.83
CA GLU A 580 32.68 38.20 14.74
C GLU A 580 31.28 37.65 15.10
N LEU A 581 31.15 36.33 15.14
CA LEU A 581 29.93 35.67 15.60
C LEU A 581 29.93 35.56 17.13
N LYS A 582 29.57 36.67 17.80
CA LYS A 582 29.76 36.86 19.25
C LYS A 582 28.79 36.12 20.17
N ASN A 583 27.71 35.57 19.63
CA ASN A 583 26.69 34.90 20.44
C ASN A 583 26.06 33.72 19.69
N LEU A 584 25.37 32.87 20.47
CA LEU A 584 24.90 31.57 20.00
C LEU A 584 23.79 31.70 18.98
N ASP A 585 22.90 32.66 19.20
CA ASP A 585 21.82 32.99 18.27
C ASP A 585 22.39 33.33 16.88
N ARG A 586 23.43 34.17 16.84
CA ARG A 586 24.07 34.56 15.59
C ARG A 586 24.81 33.39 14.93
N ILE A 587 25.52 32.55 15.70
CA ILE A 587 26.15 31.35 15.14
C ILE A 587 25.12 30.39 14.56
N LEU A 588 23.99 30.16 15.23
CA LEU A 588 22.93 29.29 14.73
C LEU A 588 22.28 29.87 13.47
N GLU A 589 22.03 31.18 13.44
CA GLU A 589 21.49 31.88 12.27
C GLU A 589 22.44 31.80 11.07
N GLU A 590 23.72 32.09 11.27
CA GLU A 590 24.71 32.02 10.20
C GLU A 590 24.97 30.57 9.79
N SER A 591 25.00 29.61 10.71
CA SER A 591 25.14 28.18 10.36
C SER A 591 24.00 27.69 9.47
N LYS A 592 22.80 28.25 9.66
CA LYS A 592 21.63 27.95 8.82
C LYS A 592 21.71 28.65 7.46
N VAL A 593 22.03 29.95 7.43
CA VAL A 593 22.19 30.72 6.18
C VAL A 593 23.28 30.11 5.31
N PHE A 594 24.37 29.67 5.93
CA PHE A 594 25.52 29.06 5.27
C PHE A 594 25.43 27.55 5.15
N ARG A 595 24.42 26.90 5.74
CA ARG A 595 24.25 25.44 5.73
C ARG A 595 25.55 24.69 6.05
N ASN A 596 26.24 25.15 7.09
CA ASN A 596 27.48 24.55 7.55
C ASN A 596 27.26 23.91 8.93
N CYS A 597 28.23 23.11 9.35
CA CYS A 597 28.19 22.45 10.66
C CYS A 597 28.77 23.33 11.77
N LEU A 598 28.93 24.65 11.59
CA LEU A 598 29.64 25.50 12.54
C LEU A 598 29.03 25.40 13.96
N ALA A 599 27.71 25.52 14.08
CA ALA A 599 27.00 25.36 15.34
C ALA A 599 27.05 23.94 15.93
N ALA A 600 27.20 22.90 15.11
CA ALA A 600 27.17 21.51 15.58
C ALA A 600 28.56 20.96 15.91
N SER A 601 29.58 21.34 15.13
CA SER A 601 30.93 20.79 15.20
C SER A 601 31.91 21.67 15.97
N TYR A 602 31.71 23.00 15.99
CA TYR A 602 32.67 23.95 16.56
C TYR A 602 32.12 24.68 17.79
N ALA A 603 30.85 24.53 18.15
CA ALA A 603 30.28 25.21 19.32
C ALA A 603 31.06 24.93 20.61
N GLN A 604 31.51 23.70 20.85
CA GLN A 604 32.35 23.36 22.01
C GLN A 604 33.67 24.15 22.00
N GLN A 605 34.42 24.10 20.90
CA GLN A 605 35.72 24.76 20.80
C GLN A 605 35.58 26.28 20.90
N ILE A 606 34.48 26.85 20.40
CA ILE A 606 34.17 28.26 20.54
C ILE A 606 33.89 28.63 22.01
N ILE A 607 33.13 27.79 22.72
CA ILE A 607 32.83 27.99 24.16
C ILE A 607 34.09 27.87 25.02
N GLU A 608 34.97 26.93 24.70
CA GLU A 608 36.25 26.73 25.39
C GLU A 608 37.29 27.82 25.04
N GLY A 609 36.96 28.79 24.19
CA GLY A 609 37.87 29.86 23.77
C GLY A 609 39.00 29.37 22.85
N GLN A 610 38.83 28.21 22.20
CA GLN A 610 39.79 27.59 21.28
C GLN A 610 39.47 27.87 19.82
N TYR A 611 38.31 28.46 19.52
CA TYR A 611 37.86 28.73 18.15
C TYR A 611 37.05 30.03 18.07
N VAL A 612 37.18 30.76 16.96
CA VAL A 612 36.40 31.96 16.67
C VAL A 612 35.98 31.97 15.21
N ALA A 613 34.78 32.47 14.93
CA ALA A 613 34.25 32.57 13.59
C ALA A 613 33.88 34.01 13.24
N PHE A 614 34.19 34.43 12.02
CA PHE A 614 33.84 35.74 11.47
C PHE A 614 33.00 35.58 10.21
N ARG A 615 31.95 36.40 10.09
CA ARG A 615 31.30 36.64 8.81
C ARG A 615 32.11 37.66 8.01
N MET A 616 32.63 37.23 6.87
CA MET A 616 33.41 38.03 5.93
C MET A 616 32.50 38.45 4.77
N SER A 617 32.46 39.74 4.44
CA SER A 617 31.61 40.26 3.35
C SER A 617 32.26 41.43 2.63
N HIS A 618 31.99 41.56 1.33
CA HIS A 618 32.48 42.65 0.46
C HIS A 618 31.35 43.14 -0.44
N PRO A 619 31.24 44.45 -0.74
CA PRO A 619 30.20 44.99 -1.62
C PRO A 619 30.14 44.31 -3.00
N ASP A 620 31.29 43.93 -3.54
CA ASP A 620 31.39 43.32 -4.87
C ASP A 620 31.22 41.79 -4.86
N VAL A 621 31.10 41.16 -3.69
CA VAL A 621 30.93 39.71 -3.54
C VAL A 621 29.50 39.39 -3.12
N ARG A 622 28.78 38.66 -3.98
CA ARG A 622 27.34 38.43 -3.86
C ARG A 622 26.96 37.64 -2.59
N LEU A 623 27.78 36.68 -2.18
CA LEU A 623 27.54 35.85 -1.01
C LEU A 623 28.62 36.13 0.05
N PRO A 624 28.24 36.36 1.31
CA PRO A 624 29.22 36.43 2.39
C PRO A 624 29.92 35.08 2.57
N LEU A 625 31.04 35.07 3.28
CA LEU A 625 31.85 33.90 3.62
C LEU A 625 31.93 33.73 5.15
N ILE A 626 32.17 32.52 5.62
CA ILE A 626 32.52 32.25 7.02
C ILE A 626 34.01 31.94 7.11
N LEU A 627 34.71 32.80 7.84
CA LEU A 627 36.11 32.61 8.24
C LEU A 627 36.14 31.92 9.61
N GLY A 628 36.66 30.70 9.64
CA GLY A 628 36.92 29.95 10.87
C GLY A 628 38.38 30.04 11.27
N CYS A 629 38.62 30.31 12.55
CA CYS A 629 39.95 30.46 13.10
C CYS A 629 40.11 29.69 14.42
N ARG A 630 41.27 29.06 14.61
CA ARG A 630 41.67 28.47 15.90
C ARG A 630 42.36 29.50 16.77
N ILE A 631 42.23 29.36 18.08
CA ILE A 631 42.95 30.16 19.07
C ILE A 631 43.98 29.26 19.73
N VAL A 632 45.27 29.57 19.52
CA VAL A 632 46.39 28.81 20.10
C VAL A 632 47.32 29.81 20.79
N ASN A 633 47.55 29.61 22.09
CA ASN A 633 48.38 30.50 22.92
C ASN A 633 47.97 31.98 22.83
N GLY A 634 46.68 32.27 22.70
CA GLY A 634 46.14 33.62 22.57
C GLY A 634 46.26 34.25 21.18
N GLN A 635 46.80 33.54 20.19
CA GLN A 635 46.86 33.99 18.79
C GLN A 635 45.78 33.32 17.94
N VAL A 636 45.17 34.11 17.06
CA VAL A 636 44.20 33.65 16.06
C VAL A 636 44.94 33.05 14.87
N ILE A 637 44.59 31.82 14.48
CA ILE A 637 45.20 31.09 13.37
C ILE A 637 44.11 30.77 12.34
N PHE A 638 44.39 31.03 11.07
CA PHE A 638 43.49 30.66 9.96
C PHE A 638 43.26 29.14 9.95
N ASP A 639 41.99 28.71 9.95
CA ASP A 639 41.62 27.30 9.76
C ASP A 639 40.96 27.11 8.39
N GLN A 640 39.88 27.85 8.13
CA GLN A 640 39.10 27.69 6.90
C GLN A 640 38.36 28.95 6.48
N LEU A 641 38.07 29.08 5.18
CA LEU A 641 37.21 30.11 4.61
C LEU A 641 36.25 29.45 3.61
N GLU A 642 34.94 29.55 3.88
CA GLU A 642 33.92 28.81 3.15
C GLU A 642 32.72 29.68 2.76
N TYR A 643 32.17 29.39 1.58
CA TYR A 643 30.84 29.78 1.13
C TYR A 643 29.75 28.88 1.72
N PRO A 644 28.47 29.20 1.52
CA PRO A 644 27.38 28.29 1.88
C PRO A 644 27.54 26.88 1.30
N ASN A 645 27.13 25.85 2.04
CA ASN A 645 27.30 24.41 1.75
C ASN A 645 28.76 23.91 1.79
N ASN A 646 29.62 24.52 2.62
CA ASN A 646 31.03 24.15 2.80
C ASN A 646 31.86 24.20 1.50
N GLN A 647 31.45 25.05 0.54
CA GLN A 647 32.23 25.27 -0.68
C GLN A 647 33.44 26.14 -0.33
N LYS A 648 34.66 25.68 -0.64
CA LYS A 648 35.89 26.42 -0.35
C LYS A 648 35.96 27.74 -1.12
N ALA A 649 36.42 28.79 -0.45
CA ALA A 649 36.67 30.09 -1.04
C ALA A 649 37.88 30.08 -1.99
N GLU A 650 37.93 31.06 -2.87
CA GLU A 650 39.08 31.32 -3.74
C GLU A 650 40.34 31.65 -2.92
N ALA A 651 41.51 31.32 -3.47
CA ALA A 651 42.80 31.53 -2.81
C ALA A 651 43.06 33.02 -2.51
N GLU A 652 42.58 33.92 -3.36
CA GLU A 652 42.71 35.37 -3.19
C GLU A 652 41.99 35.86 -1.93
N TYR A 653 40.75 35.40 -1.68
CA TYR A 653 40.00 35.76 -0.48
C TYR A 653 40.58 35.11 0.77
N SER A 654 41.12 33.89 0.63
CA SER A 654 41.85 33.22 1.71
C SER A 654 43.11 34.02 2.11
N ASN A 655 43.84 34.57 1.14
CA ASN A 655 44.98 35.45 1.41
C ASN A 655 44.56 36.71 2.16
N ILE A 656 43.44 37.34 1.77
CA ILE A 656 42.90 38.51 2.48
C ILE A 656 42.54 38.17 3.93
N ALA A 657 41.88 37.02 4.15
CA ALA A 657 41.55 36.54 5.49
C ALA A 657 42.80 36.27 6.34
N MET A 658 43.84 35.64 5.79
CA MET A 658 45.12 35.43 6.49
C MET A 658 45.82 36.75 6.83
N HIS A 659 45.80 37.73 5.92
CA HIS A 659 46.33 39.07 6.20
C HIS A 659 45.54 39.79 7.29
N PHE A 660 44.22 39.67 7.27
CA PHE A 660 43.36 40.20 8.33
C PHE A 660 43.69 39.57 9.68
N ILE A 661 43.88 38.25 9.75
CA ILE A 661 44.25 37.54 10.99
C ILE A 661 45.61 38.01 11.52
N ASN A 662 46.62 38.12 10.66
CA ASN A 662 47.93 38.64 11.05
C ASN A 662 47.83 40.07 11.60
N TRP A 663 47.03 40.92 10.94
CA TRP A 663 46.75 42.26 11.43
C TRP A 663 46.02 42.23 12.78
N LEU A 664 45.01 41.37 12.96
CA LEU A 664 44.25 41.23 14.19
C LEU A 664 45.13 40.79 15.37
N ASN A 665 46.04 39.85 15.15
CA ASN A 665 47.00 39.40 16.16
C ASN A 665 48.03 40.45 16.58
N LEU A 666 48.29 41.47 15.74
CA LEU A 666 49.15 42.61 16.09
C LEU A 666 48.41 43.68 16.91
N GLN A 667 47.07 43.62 16.93
CA GLN A 667 46.22 44.56 17.68
C GLN A 667 45.77 44.01 19.04
N ALA A 668 45.87 42.70 19.25
CA ALA A 668 45.61 42.00 20.51
C ALA A 668 46.86 42.00 21.40
#